data_AF-A0A8K9Y478-F1
#
_entry.id   AF-A0A8K9Y478-F1
#
_cell.length_a   1.000
_cell.length_b   1.000
_cell.length_c   1.000
_cell.angle_alpha   90.00
_cell.angle_beta   90.00
_cell.angle_gamma   90.00
#
_symmetry.space_group_name_H-M   'P 1'
#
loop_
_entity.id
_entity.type
_entity.pdbx_description
1 polymer ?
#
loop_
_entity_poly.entity_id
_entity_poly.type
_entity_poly.pdbx_seq_one_letter_code
_entity_poly.pdbx_strand_id
1 'polypeptide(L)'
;VCVCVCVCVCVCVCVCVCVCSLAPRNVYTNHWAVRIAGGQEEADKLAAKYGYNNYGQIGSLEDHYHFHHSRVVRRAAFSTRGAHSFIQMDPKVDWVQQQLVKQRVKRYIKSDTRSPDPNFVHFNDPKWSNMWYIHCTDKNNRCRSEMNILAAWQRGYTGKNVVVTILDDGIERNHPDLAQNYDQLASYDVNGNDHDPTPRYDSSNENKHGTRCAGEVAAVANNSHCIVGIAYNARIGGIRMLDGDVTDVVEAKSLGVRPDYIDIYSASWGPDDDGKTVDGPGPLAKQAFEMGIKKGRKGLGSIFVWASGNGGRQGDHCSCDGYTNSIYTISISSTTENGNKPWYLEVCSSTLATTYSSGEFYDRKIVTTDLRQRCTDGHTGTSVSAPMVAGVIALTLEANPLVSWRDIQHLLVKTSRPVHLKANDWKTNAAGHRVSHLYGFGLVDAEGMVVEAKKWRSVPTQHTCTRMYIRADQSLNSTITSTGCTEQAEQHVSYVEHVVVKVLVVHPRRGDLEVSLISPSGTRSQLLAKRLFDNSNEGFRNWEFMTVQCWGERAEGQWILEIIDSPSSLRNPEVLGKLKEWTLVLYGTSGHPYQSHGTQHSRSRMLEIPTPSRDPNGPEPPPECGDQGCDGPDPDHCLNCIHYSLGSLKTGRTCVSHCPLGFYDNLEARRCRRCHKGCERCVGRTPTECRSCRRGLYFNPLNTTCSETCPAGYFADDSNTDRASLICFSAILCVCVQDQIGWSVVQSACLNDHYLANNGGLAGVQDQIGWSVVQSACLNDHYLANNGGLAGVQDQIGWSVVQSACLNDHYLANNGGLAGVQDQIGWSVVQSACLNDHYLANNGGLAGVQDQIGWSVVQSACLNDHYLANNGGLAGVQDQIGWSVVQSACLNDHYLANNGGLAGVQDQIGWSVVQSACLNDHYLANNGGLAGVQDQIGWSVVQSACLNDHYLANNGGLAGVQDQIGWSVVQSACLNDHYLANNGGLAGVQDQIGWSVVQSACLNDHYLANNGGLAGVQDQIGWSVVQSACLNDHYLANNGGLAGVQDQIGWSVVQSACLNDHYLANNGGLAGVQDQIGWSVVQSACLNDHYLANNGGLAGVQDQIGWSVVQSACLNDHYLANNGGLAGVQDQIGWSVVQSACLNDHYLANNGGLAGVQDQIGWSVVQSACLNDHYLANNGGLAGVQDQIGWSVVQSACLNDHYLANNGGLAGVQASRK
;
A
#
# COMPACT_ATOMS: atom_id res chain seq x y z
N VAL A 1 42.91 68.86 -12.76
CA VAL A 1 41.78 69.80 -12.89
C VAL A 1 40.97 69.31 -14.06
N CYS A 2 39.86 68.63 -13.78
CA CYS A 2 38.53 69.21 -14.03
C CYS A 2 38.41 69.48 -15.53
N VAL A 3 37.83 68.62 -16.33
CA VAL A 3 36.38 68.46 -16.45
C VAL A 3 36.16 67.15 -17.22
N CYS A 4 35.53 66.14 -16.62
CA CYS A 4 34.74 65.14 -17.38
C CYS A 4 33.97 64.14 -16.52
N VAL A 5 34.25 63.98 -15.22
CA VAL A 5 33.60 62.91 -14.43
C VAL A 5 32.39 63.40 -13.59
N CYS A 6 32.05 64.69 -13.61
CA CYS A 6 30.95 65.25 -12.81
C CYS A 6 29.54 65.23 -13.45
N VAL A 7 29.30 64.72 -14.67
CA VAL A 7 27.97 64.89 -15.31
C VAL A 7 27.08 63.65 -15.33
N CYS A 8 27.56 62.43 -15.09
CA CYS A 8 26.67 61.25 -15.02
C CYS A 8 26.32 60.78 -13.60
N VAL A 9 26.70 61.55 -12.57
CA VAL A 9 26.27 61.31 -11.17
C VAL A 9 24.78 61.57 -10.94
N CYS A 10 24.01 62.17 -11.87
CA CYS A 10 22.67 62.67 -11.52
C CYS A 10 21.43 62.01 -12.17
N VAL A 11 21.54 61.11 -13.17
CA VAL A 11 20.35 60.65 -13.91
C VAL A 11 19.95 59.19 -13.69
N CYS A 12 20.75 58.37 -13.01
CA CYS A 12 20.31 57.03 -12.57
C CYS A 12 20.20 56.88 -11.04
N VAL A 13 20.21 57.98 -10.30
CA VAL A 13 19.47 58.02 -9.04
C VAL A 13 17.99 58.05 -9.44
N CYS A 14 17.26 56.94 -9.21
CA CYS A 14 15.88 56.91 -8.66
C CYS A 14 14.93 55.87 -9.24
N VAL A 15 15.22 55.19 -10.36
CA VAL A 15 14.23 54.24 -10.91
C VAL A 15 14.88 52.87 -11.10
N CYS A 16 14.34 51.87 -10.39
CA CYS A 16 14.78 50.47 -10.29
C CYS A 16 15.82 50.16 -9.19
N VAL A 17 15.76 50.76 -8.00
CA VAL A 17 14.98 50.21 -6.86
C VAL A 17 13.97 49.13 -7.27
N CYS A 18 14.20 47.91 -6.78
CA CYS A 18 13.33 46.72 -6.68
C CYS A 18 14.04 45.53 -7.36
N VAL A 19 14.58 44.51 -6.68
CA VAL A 19 14.12 43.81 -5.48
C VAL A 19 15.24 42.79 -5.11
N CYS A 20 15.61 42.72 -3.83
CA CYS A 20 16.18 41.56 -3.07
C CYS A 20 17.51 40.91 -3.52
N SER A 21 18.44 40.48 -2.65
CA SER A 21 18.34 39.98 -1.26
C SER A 21 19.71 39.98 -0.54
N LEU A 22 19.65 40.00 0.79
CA LEU A 22 20.75 40.07 1.77
C LEU A 22 21.53 38.74 1.91
N ALA A 23 22.87 38.83 2.02
CA ALA A 23 23.70 37.76 2.58
C ALA A 23 23.80 37.90 4.12
N PRO A 24 23.79 36.80 4.91
CA PRO A 24 23.79 36.87 6.37
C PRO A 24 25.17 37.30 6.93
N ARG A 25 25.17 38.21 7.92
CA ARG A 25 26.38 38.62 8.66
C ARG A 25 26.73 37.60 9.75
N ASN A 26 27.98 37.13 9.74
CA ASN A 26 28.57 36.23 10.75
C ASN A 26 28.66 36.90 12.14
N VAL A 27 28.16 36.24 13.21
CA VAL A 27 28.23 36.74 14.61
C VAL A 27 29.18 35.85 15.43
N TYR A 28 30.20 36.43 16.04
CA TYR A 28 31.23 35.73 16.81
C TYR A 28 30.84 35.62 18.30
N THR A 29 31.21 34.52 18.96
CA THR A 29 30.90 34.24 20.37
C THR A 29 32.13 34.33 21.27
N ASN A 30 31.94 34.33 22.60
CA ASN A 30 33.02 34.26 23.59
C ASN A 30 33.46 32.83 23.94
N HIS A 31 33.30 31.89 22.99
CA HIS A 31 33.72 30.50 23.09
C HIS A 31 34.68 30.14 21.96
N TRP A 32 35.64 29.27 22.25
CA TRP A 32 36.66 28.79 21.33
C TRP A 32 36.77 27.28 21.40
N ALA A 33 36.95 26.64 20.25
CA ALA A 33 37.44 25.28 20.19
C ALA A 33 38.95 25.37 19.96
N VAL A 34 39.73 24.66 20.77
CA VAL A 34 41.19 24.76 20.81
C VAL A 34 41.77 23.35 20.77
N ARG A 35 42.67 23.05 19.85
CA ARG A 35 43.44 21.81 19.86
C ARG A 35 44.76 22.05 20.57
N ILE A 36 45.04 21.26 21.60
CA ILE A 36 46.21 21.36 22.45
C ILE A 36 46.75 19.95 22.70
N ALA A 37 47.89 19.62 22.12
CA ALA A 37 48.54 18.34 22.38
C ALA A 37 49.10 18.28 23.81
N GLY A 38 48.87 17.15 24.50
CA GLY A 38 49.40 16.91 25.86
C GLY A 38 48.33 16.67 26.93
N GLY A 39 47.07 16.44 26.52
CA GLY A 39 46.00 16.05 27.43
C GLY A 39 45.39 17.20 28.26
N GLN A 40 44.39 16.84 29.05
CA GLN A 40 43.54 17.76 29.81
C GLN A 40 44.33 18.71 30.72
N GLU A 41 45.42 18.23 31.33
CA GLU A 41 46.21 18.99 32.31
C GLU A 41 46.99 20.16 31.67
N GLU A 42 47.50 20.00 30.45
CA GLU A 42 48.14 21.09 29.70
C GLU A 42 47.11 22.07 29.13
N ALA A 43 45.95 21.58 28.71
CA ALA A 43 44.84 22.43 28.30
C ALA A 43 44.35 23.33 29.46
N ASP A 44 44.25 22.80 30.68
CA ASP A 44 43.90 23.59 31.87
C ASP A 44 44.94 24.68 32.18
N LYS A 45 46.25 24.36 32.07
CA LYS A 45 47.33 25.34 32.24
C LYS A 45 47.28 26.46 31.20
N LEU A 46 47.08 26.11 29.92
CA LEU A 46 47.00 27.08 28.83
C LEU A 46 45.74 27.95 28.93
N ALA A 47 44.62 27.37 29.34
CA ALA A 47 43.41 28.13 29.58
C ALA A 47 43.65 29.19 30.67
N ALA A 48 44.17 28.78 31.83
CA ALA A 48 44.49 29.69 32.92
C ALA A 48 45.50 30.79 32.50
N LYS A 49 46.55 30.44 31.75
CA LYS A 49 47.59 31.36 31.28
C LYS A 49 47.03 32.49 30.41
N TYR A 50 46.08 32.18 29.52
CA TYR A 50 45.49 33.17 28.60
C TYR A 50 44.13 33.71 29.05
N GLY A 51 43.72 33.41 30.29
CA GLY A 51 42.49 33.93 30.90
C GLY A 51 41.20 33.24 30.44
N TYR A 52 41.33 32.06 29.84
CA TYR A 52 40.22 31.19 29.49
C TYR A 52 39.88 30.23 30.64
N ASN A 53 38.63 29.81 30.68
CA ASN A 53 38.19 28.65 31.45
C ASN A 53 38.13 27.46 30.48
N ASN A 54 38.85 26.38 30.80
CA ASN A 54 38.76 25.12 30.07
C ASN A 54 37.51 24.36 30.54
N TYR A 55 36.65 23.99 29.60
CA TYR A 55 35.44 23.21 29.86
C TYR A 55 35.59 21.73 29.48
N GLY A 56 36.81 21.29 29.15
CA GLY A 56 37.12 19.90 28.87
C GLY A 56 37.11 19.55 27.39
N GLN A 57 37.44 18.29 27.11
CA GLN A 57 37.56 17.77 25.74
C GLN A 57 36.21 17.76 25.02
N ILE A 58 36.22 18.10 23.73
CA ILE A 58 35.04 18.20 22.88
C ILE A 58 34.67 16.79 22.38
N GLY A 59 33.83 16.10 23.14
CA GLY A 59 33.34 14.76 22.80
C GLY A 59 34.49 13.74 22.73
N SER A 60 34.46 12.86 21.73
CA SER A 60 35.51 11.85 21.49
C SER A 60 36.72 12.39 20.73
N LEU A 61 36.79 13.70 20.43
CA LEU A 61 37.89 14.31 19.67
C LEU A 61 39.10 14.53 20.59
N GLU A 62 40.09 13.65 20.46
CA GLU A 62 41.32 13.68 21.25
C GLU A 62 42.06 15.02 21.08
N ASP A 63 42.59 15.55 22.18
CA ASP A 63 43.31 16.82 22.27
C ASP A 63 42.55 18.09 21.82
N HIS A 64 41.23 18.03 21.60
CA HIS A 64 40.41 19.20 21.27
C HIS A 64 39.58 19.63 22.47
N TYR A 65 39.79 20.85 22.96
CA TYR A 65 39.23 21.37 24.20
C TYR A 65 38.35 22.60 23.96
N HIS A 66 37.31 22.74 24.77
CA HIS A 66 36.38 23.86 24.70
C HIS A 66 36.77 24.96 25.69
N PHE A 67 37.22 26.09 25.18
CA PHE A 67 37.67 27.22 26.00
C PHE A 67 36.64 28.35 25.99
N HIS A 68 36.44 29.00 27.13
CA HIS A 68 35.54 30.14 27.29
C HIS A 68 36.24 31.32 27.95
N HIS A 69 36.07 32.53 27.43
CA HIS A 69 36.69 33.73 28.00
C HIS A 69 35.65 34.69 28.58
N SER A 70 35.65 34.85 29.90
CA SER A 70 34.63 35.61 30.65
C SER A 70 34.62 37.11 30.36
N ARG A 71 35.74 37.70 29.93
CA ARG A 71 35.84 39.14 29.61
C ARG A 71 35.55 39.49 28.15
N VAL A 72 35.24 38.51 27.30
CA VAL A 72 34.85 38.76 25.91
C VAL A 72 33.34 38.77 25.81
N VAL A 73 32.81 39.79 25.13
CA VAL A 73 31.36 39.96 24.98
C VAL A 73 30.77 38.79 24.20
N ARG A 74 29.67 38.25 24.74
CA ARG A 74 29.06 36.98 24.33
C ARG A 74 28.66 36.89 22.86
N ARG A 75 28.35 38.02 22.21
CA ARG A 75 28.02 38.11 20.79
C ARG A 75 28.57 39.40 20.20
N ALA A 76 29.40 39.29 19.17
CA ALA A 76 29.99 40.41 18.49
C ALA A 76 29.84 40.26 16.97
N ALA A 77 29.54 41.34 16.27
CA ALA A 77 29.46 41.33 14.81
C ALA A 77 30.84 41.16 14.14
N PHE A 78 31.92 41.24 14.93
CA PHE A 78 33.31 41.16 14.48
C PHE A 78 34.12 40.40 15.55
N SER A 79 35.15 39.65 15.14
CA SER A 79 36.03 38.96 16.10
C SER A 79 36.76 39.97 16.97
N THR A 80 36.69 39.80 18.29
CA THR A 80 37.26 40.72 19.28
C THR A 80 38.78 40.47 19.38
N ARG A 81 39.61 41.51 19.19
CA ARG A 81 41.07 41.41 19.34
C ARG A 81 41.49 41.91 20.71
N GLY A 82 42.20 41.07 21.48
CA GLY A 82 42.68 41.37 22.83
C GLY A 82 43.67 40.33 23.34
N ALA A 83 44.06 40.39 24.61
CA ALA A 83 45.08 39.48 25.18
C ALA A 83 44.75 37.98 25.01
N HIS A 84 43.46 37.63 25.02
CA HIS A 84 42.94 36.28 24.79
C HIS A 84 43.25 35.76 23.37
N SER A 85 43.26 36.63 22.35
CA SER A 85 43.55 36.24 20.96
C SER A 85 45.01 35.87 20.68
N PHE A 86 45.92 35.99 21.66
CA PHE A 86 47.31 35.51 21.54
C PHE A 86 47.47 34.02 21.82
N ILE A 87 46.43 33.32 22.31
CA ILE A 87 46.48 31.86 22.50
C ILE A 87 46.80 31.11 21.20
N GLN A 88 46.40 31.65 20.05
CA GLN A 88 46.73 31.11 18.71
C GLN A 88 48.22 31.16 18.37
N MET A 89 49.02 31.88 19.16
CA MET A 89 50.47 32.00 18.99
C MET A 89 51.25 31.24 20.06
N ASP A 90 50.57 30.59 21.01
CA ASP A 90 51.26 29.72 21.97
C ASP A 90 51.73 28.46 21.25
N PRO A 91 53.03 28.10 21.35
CA PRO A 91 53.61 26.98 20.60
C PRO A 91 53.03 25.61 20.95
N LYS A 92 52.23 25.50 22.02
CA LYS A 92 51.50 24.27 22.38
C LYS A 92 50.05 24.22 21.86
N VAL A 93 49.55 25.28 21.23
CA VAL A 93 48.18 25.36 20.69
C VAL A 93 48.24 25.15 19.19
N ASP A 94 47.88 23.95 18.74
CA ASP A 94 47.98 23.55 17.33
C ASP A 94 46.91 24.22 16.47
N TRP A 95 45.76 24.48 17.06
CA TRP A 95 44.64 25.09 16.37
C TRP A 95 43.70 25.78 17.34
N VAL A 96 43.15 26.93 16.95
CA VAL A 96 42.13 27.60 17.74
C VAL A 96 41.15 28.32 16.84
N GLN A 97 39.86 28.13 17.09
CA GLN A 97 38.80 28.81 16.37
C GLN A 97 37.74 29.37 17.32
N GLN A 98 37.50 30.67 17.20
CA GLN A 98 36.38 31.33 17.86
C GLN A 98 35.06 30.88 17.23
N GLN A 99 34.13 30.44 18.06
CA GLN A 99 32.89 29.87 17.58
C GLN A 99 31.96 30.96 17.04
N LEU A 100 31.43 30.71 15.84
CA LEU A 100 30.56 31.59 15.08
C LEU A 100 29.11 31.09 15.18
N VAL A 101 28.17 32.01 15.39
CA VAL A 101 26.74 31.72 15.38
C VAL A 101 26.30 31.49 13.93
N LYS A 102 26.03 30.24 13.58
CA LYS A 102 25.40 29.89 12.30
C LYS A 102 23.88 30.01 12.42
N GLN A 103 23.22 30.61 11.44
CA GLN A 103 21.77 30.73 11.41
C GLN A 103 21.17 29.45 10.81
N ARG A 104 20.37 28.73 11.60
CA ARG A 104 19.56 27.58 11.17
C ARG A 104 18.15 27.80 11.72
N VAL A 105 17.13 27.50 10.93
CA VAL A 105 15.73 27.67 11.35
C VAL A 105 15.13 26.31 11.67
N LYS A 106 14.59 26.13 12.88
CA LYS A 106 13.65 25.05 13.22
C LYS A 106 12.47 25.65 13.99
N ARG A 107 11.30 25.05 13.77
CA ARG A 107 9.89 25.45 14.04
C ARG A 107 9.61 26.00 15.45
N TYR A 108 8.63 26.91 15.55
CA TYR A 108 8.03 27.52 16.78
C TYR A 108 6.82 26.65 17.26
N ILE A 109 6.32 26.56 18.51
CA ILE A 109 6.46 27.28 19.82
C ILE A 109 6.39 26.28 21.01
N LYS A 110 6.99 26.75 22.13
CA LYS A 110 7.14 26.22 23.50
C LYS A 110 5.86 26.07 24.35
N SER A 111 5.90 25.13 25.31
CA SER A 111 5.78 25.42 26.77
C SER A 111 6.50 24.32 27.56
N ASP A 112 7.73 24.52 28.04
CA ASP A 112 8.22 25.21 29.23
C ASP A 112 8.48 24.31 30.47
N THR A 113 9.70 24.47 30.98
CA THR A 113 10.20 24.26 32.35
C THR A 113 9.90 22.94 33.09
N ARG A 114 10.89 22.06 33.13
CA ARG A 114 11.57 21.55 34.35
C ARG A 114 12.78 20.70 33.93
N SER A 115 13.85 20.79 34.71
CA SER A 115 15.17 20.14 34.61
C SER A 115 15.22 18.80 33.84
N PRO A 116 16.28 18.49 33.05
CA PRO A 116 16.49 17.14 32.57
C PRO A 116 16.86 16.27 33.78
N ASP A 117 15.86 15.54 34.27
CA ASP A 117 16.05 14.36 35.10
C ASP A 117 17.00 13.40 34.34
N PRO A 118 18.08 12.88 34.95
CA PRO A 118 19.04 11.97 34.31
C PRO A 118 18.44 10.65 33.78
N ASN A 119 17.12 10.45 33.91
CA ASN A 119 16.38 9.27 33.48
C ASN A 119 15.69 9.37 32.09
N PHE A 120 15.83 10.46 31.34
CA PHE A 120 15.14 10.59 30.04
C PHE A 120 16.00 10.12 28.86
N VAL A 121 15.72 8.92 28.35
CA VAL A 121 16.19 8.46 27.04
C VAL A 121 15.50 9.31 25.97
N HIS A 122 16.28 10.01 25.16
CA HIS A 122 15.75 10.88 24.09
C HIS A 122 16.37 10.46 22.76
N PHE A 123 15.50 10.27 21.77
CA PHE A 123 15.88 9.90 20.41
C PHE A 123 15.68 11.10 19.46
N ASN A 124 16.54 11.23 18.45
CA ASN A 124 16.43 12.33 17.47
C ASN A 124 15.34 12.10 16.41
N ASP A 125 14.69 10.94 16.45
CA ASP A 125 13.71 10.44 15.50
C ASP A 125 12.42 11.28 15.52
N PRO A 126 11.91 11.76 14.36
CA PRO A 126 10.89 12.80 14.30
C PRO A 126 9.54 12.44 14.94
N LYS A 127 9.17 11.16 14.92
CA LYS A 127 7.92 10.67 15.51
C LYS A 127 8.09 10.14 16.94
N TRP A 128 9.29 10.20 17.52
CA TRP A 128 9.56 9.76 18.90
C TRP A 128 8.50 10.28 19.88
N SER A 129 8.19 11.57 19.85
CA SER A 129 7.19 12.19 20.76
C SER A 129 5.76 11.63 20.64
N ASN A 130 5.44 10.97 19.53
CA ASN A 130 4.11 10.44 19.23
C ASN A 130 3.95 8.97 19.69
N MET A 131 5.04 8.30 20.07
CA MET A 131 5.07 6.89 20.48
C MET A 131 4.61 6.68 21.93
N TRP A 132 3.34 7.01 22.17
CA TRP A 132 2.70 7.03 23.48
C TRP A 132 2.73 5.70 24.24
N TYR A 133 2.82 4.60 23.49
CA TYR A 133 2.87 3.23 24.00
C TYR A 133 4.26 2.85 24.54
N ILE A 134 5.32 3.61 24.22
CA ILE A 134 6.68 3.44 24.79
C ILE A 134 6.94 4.44 25.92
N HIS A 135 6.54 5.70 25.71
CA HIS A 135 6.80 6.76 26.67
C HIS A 135 5.72 7.84 26.60
N CYS A 136 5.56 8.58 27.69
CA CYS A 136 4.60 9.67 27.73
C CYS A 136 5.19 10.94 28.32
N THR A 137 5.04 12.04 27.58
CA THR A 137 5.57 13.36 27.93
C THR A 137 4.55 14.26 28.67
N ASP A 138 3.30 13.81 28.80
CA ASP A 138 2.23 14.59 29.42
C ASP A 138 2.31 14.57 30.96
N LYS A 139 2.69 15.72 31.53
CA LYS A 139 2.75 15.97 32.99
C LYS A 139 1.38 15.92 33.70
N ASN A 140 0.28 15.78 32.95
CA ASN A 140 -1.10 15.73 33.46
C ASN A 140 -1.61 14.30 33.65
N ASN A 141 -0.91 13.45 34.41
CA ASN A 141 -1.38 12.22 35.10
C ASN A 141 -2.31 11.20 34.38
N ARG A 142 -2.66 11.33 33.09
CA ARG A 142 -3.59 10.44 32.38
C ARG A 142 -2.92 9.39 31.51
N CYS A 143 -1.66 9.60 31.13
CA CYS A 143 -0.95 8.71 30.23
C CYS A 143 0.25 8.10 30.96
N ARG A 144 0.24 6.77 31.08
CA ARG A 144 1.32 5.95 31.64
C ARG A 144 1.55 4.82 30.64
N SER A 145 2.69 4.82 29.94
CA SER A 145 3.12 3.61 29.22
C SER A 145 3.58 2.61 30.28
N GLU A 146 2.74 1.60 30.53
CA GLU A 146 3.00 0.56 31.54
C GLU A 146 3.66 -0.69 30.93
N MET A 147 4.14 -0.62 29.68
CA MET A 147 4.91 -1.69 29.04
C MET A 147 6.40 -1.69 29.42
N ASN A 148 6.88 -0.65 30.12
CA ASN A 148 8.23 -0.52 30.68
C ASN A 148 9.39 -0.76 29.69
N ILE A 149 9.17 -0.46 28.40
CA ILE A 149 10.18 -0.63 27.34
C ILE A 149 11.41 0.25 27.61
N LEU A 150 11.19 1.52 27.99
CA LEU A 150 12.27 2.44 28.37
C LEU A 150 13.16 1.88 29.50
N ALA A 151 12.57 1.21 30.48
CA ALA A 151 13.32 0.67 31.60
C ALA A 151 14.17 -0.55 31.20
N ALA A 152 13.71 -1.35 30.24
CA ALA A 152 14.55 -2.39 29.62
C ALA A 152 15.75 -1.78 28.86
N TRP A 153 15.52 -0.69 28.11
CA TRP A 153 16.59 0.03 27.40
C TRP A 153 17.61 0.67 28.35
N GLN A 154 17.15 1.27 29.45
CA GLN A 154 18.03 1.80 30.50
C GLN A 154 18.90 0.73 31.15
N ARG A 155 18.48 -0.55 31.10
CA ARG A 155 19.27 -1.71 31.54
C ARG A 155 20.23 -2.24 30.48
N GLY A 156 20.27 -1.62 29.30
CA GLY A 156 21.17 -1.95 28.19
C GLY A 156 20.64 -3.01 27.23
N TYR A 157 19.35 -3.36 27.28
CA TYR A 157 18.72 -4.31 26.36
C TYR A 157 18.07 -3.57 25.21
N THR A 158 18.43 -3.90 23.98
CA THR A 158 18.01 -3.21 22.75
C THR A 158 17.68 -4.18 21.59
N GLY A 159 17.74 -5.49 21.84
CA GLY A 159 17.49 -6.55 20.86
C GLY A 159 18.75 -7.09 20.19
N LYS A 160 19.94 -6.70 20.66
CA LYS A 160 21.19 -6.96 19.96
C LYS A 160 21.44 -8.47 19.80
N ASN A 161 21.86 -8.86 18.59
CA ASN A 161 22.14 -10.24 18.17
C ASN A 161 20.92 -11.18 18.12
N VAL A 162 19.71 -10.66 18.24
CA VAL A 162 18.48 -11.43 18.05
C VAL A 162 17.96 -11.21 16.63
N VAL A 163 17.43 -12.28 16.02
CA VAL A 163 16.89 -12.26 14.66
C VAL A 163 15.38 -12.44 14.69
N VAL A 164 14.65 -11.46 14.16
CA VAL A 164 13.19 -11.48 14.05
C VAL A 164 12.79 -11.48 12.57
N THR A 165 11.76 -12.22 12.21
CA THR A 165 11.13 -12.14 10.88
C THR A 165 9.64 -11.83 11.01
N ILE A 166 9.15 -11.02 10.08
CA ILE A 166 7.73 -10.75 9.89
C ILE A 166 7.20 -11.69 8.79
N LEU A 167 6.17 -12.50 9.08
CA LEU A 167 5.50 -13.37 8.11
C LEU A 167 4.25 -12.66 7.58
N ASP A 168 4.32 -12.04 6.41
CA ASP A 168 3.29 -11.08 5.97
C ASP A 168 3.31 -10.81 4.45
N ASP A 169 2.87 -9.63 4.02
CA ASP A 169 2.81 -9.15 2.63
C ASP A 169 4.17 -8.64 2.06
N GLY A 170 5.21 -8.66 2.88
CA GLY A 170 6.58 -8.26 2.51
C GLY A 170 7.20 -7.25 3.47
N ILE A 171 8.46 -6.91 3.25
CA ILE A 171 9.19 -5.87 4.01
C ILE A 171 9.94 -4.97 3.05
N GLU A 172 9.70 -3.67 3.13
CA GLU A 172 10.44 -2.67 2.37
C GLU A 172 11.88 -2.57 2.90
N ARG A 173 12.76 -3.44 2.39
CA ARG A 173 14.13 -3.63 2.90
C ARG A 173 15.00 -2.39 2.80
N ASN A 174 14.69 -1.47 1.90
CA ASN A 174 15.39 -0.20 1.70
C ASN A 174 14.74 0.98 2.44
N HIS A 175 13.69 0.75 3.24
CA HIS A 175 13.10 1.79 4.09
C HIS A 175 14.21 2.41 4.96
N PRO A 176 14.38 3.74 5.00
CA PRO A 176 15.52 4.39 5.66
C PRO A 176 15.61 4.07 7.16
N ASP A 177 14.47 3.74 7.76
CA ASP A 177 14.36 3.34 9.16
C ASP A 177 14.47 1.83 9.41
N LEU A 178 14.61 1.00 8.37
CA LEU A 178 14.79 -0.47 8.48
C LEU A 178 16.12 -0.96 7.88
N ALA A 179 16.64 -0.28 6.86
CA ALA A 179 17.74 -0.76 6.02
C ALA A 179 19.01 -1.14 6.79
N GLN A 180 19.32 -0.47 7.91
CA GLN A 180 20.48 -0.82 8.74
C GLN A 180 20.29 -2.13 9.51
N ASN A 181 19.06 -2.41 9.94
CA ASN A 181 18.71 -3.60 10.71
C ASN A 181 18.22 -4.75 9.82
N TYR A 182 17.93 -4.48 8.55
CA TYR A 182 17.46 -5.48 7.59
C TYR A 182 18.44 -6.65 7.47
N ASP A 183 17.89 -7.86 7.48
CA ASP A 183 18.64 -9.10 7.39
C ASP A 183 18.08 -10.01 6.29
N GLN A 184 18.85 -10.14 5.22
CA GLN A 184 18.53 -11.00 4.08
C GLN A 184 18.45 -12.48 4.48
N LEU A 185 19.21 -12.93 5.49
CA LEU A 185 19.15 -14.30 5.99
C LEU A 185 17.89 -14.54 6.84
N ALA A 186 17.24 -13.49 7.32
CA ALA A 186 15.92 -13.60 7.95
C ALA A 186 14.77 -13.44 6.94
N SER A 187 15.08 -13.33 5.64
CA SER A 187 14.12 -12.95 4.61
C SER A 187 13.98 -13.97 3.47
N TYR A 188 12.79 -14.04 2.87
CA TYR A 188 12.49 -14.85 1.68
C TYR A 188 11.16 -14.42 1.05
N ASP A 189 11.05 -14.43 -0.28
CA ASP A 189 9.75 -14.27 -0.95
C ASP A 189 9.20 -15.65 -1.36
N VAL A 190 8.13 -16.08 -0.71
CA VAL A 190 7.48 -17.37 -1.01
C VAL A 190 6.53 -17.23 -2.19
N ASN A 191 5.89 -16.07 -2.38
CA ASN A 191 5.00 -15.80 -3.52
C ASN A 191 5.80 -15.69 -4.83
N GLY A 192 6.90 -14.91 -4.82
CA GLY A 192 7.83 -14.75 -5.94
C GLY A 192 8.85 -15.89 -6.08
N ASN A 193 9.01 -16.71 -5.03
CA ASN A 193 10.00 -17.78 -4.94
C ASN A 193 11.45 -17.31 -5.15
N ASP A 194 11.83 -16.25 -4.44
CA ASP A 194 13.17 -15.68 -4.45
C ASP A 194 13.60 -15.17 -3.05
N HIS A 195 14.69 -14.41 -2.97
CA HIS A 195 15.27 -13.94 -1.70
C HIS A 195 14.95 -12.48 -1.36
N ASP A 196 14.19 -11.78 -2.20
CA ASP A 196 13.83 -10.38 -2.03
C ASP A 196 12.36 -10.24 -1.58
N PRO A 197 12.10 -10.08 -0.27
CA PRO A 197 10.74 -9.96 0.25
C PRO A 197 10.14 -8.57 0.05
N THR A 198 10.65 -7.77 -0.89
CA THR A 198 10.17 -6.39 -1.11
C THR A 198 8.69 -6.45 -1.52
N PRO A 199 7.80 -5.65 -0.88
CA PRO A 199 6.39 -5.67 -1.20
C PRO A 199 6.15 -5.22 -2.64
N ARG A 200 5.11 -5.75 -3.28
CA ARG A 200 4.61 -5.17 -4.53
C ARG A 200 3.93 -3.85 -4.22
N TYR A 201 4.35 -2.81 -4.93
CA TYR A 201 3.72 -1.49 -4.84
C TYR A 201 2.53 -1.43 -5.79
N ASP A 202 1.37 -1.07 -5.26
CA ASP A 202 0.16 -0.73 -6.01
C ASP A 202 -0.40 0.62 -5.54
N SER A 203 -1.34 1.16 -6.29
CA SER A 203 -2.01 2.44 -6.00
C SER A 203 -2.76 2.38 -4.67
N SER A 204 -3.38 1.24 -4.35
CA SER A 204 -4.07 0.96 -3.07
C SER A 204 -3.13 0.83 -1.87
N ASN A 205 -1.83 0.60 -2.11
CA ASN A 205 -0.81 0.27 -1.11
C ASN A 205 -1.29 -0.87 -0.19
N GLU A 206 -1.79 -1.95 -0.77
CA GLU A 206 -2.30 -3.09 -0.02
C GLU A 206 -1.19 -3.76 0.78
N ASN A 207 0.00 -3.95 0.17
CA ASN A 207 1.14 -4.64 0.76
C ASN A 207 2.00 -3.78 1.72
N LYS A 208 1.36 -2.97 2.55
CA LYS A 208 2.02 -2.07 3.51
C LYS A 208 2.18 -2.67 4.92
N HIS A 209 1.51 -3.77 5.19
CA HIS A 209 1.28 -4.29 6.53
C HIS A 209 2.56 -4.85 7.17
N GLY A 210 3.34 -5.66 6.45
CA GLY A 210 4.59 -6.24 6.93
C GLY A 210 5.67 -5.20 7.18
N THR A 211 5.75 -4.16 6.35
CA THR A 211 6.67 -3.02 6.56
C THR A 211 6.33 -2.23 7.83
N ARG A 212 5.03 -2.06 8.14
CA ARG A 212 4.58 -1.41 9.38
C ARG A 212 4.94 -2.25 10.61
N CYS A 213 4.66 -3.54 10.57
CA CYS A 213 5.00 -4.50 11.63
C CYS A 213 6.52 -4.54 11.90
N ALA A 214 7.34 -4.53 10.84
CA ALA A 214 8.81 -4.55 10.97
C ALA A 214 9.36 -3.32 11.71
N GLY A 215 8.78 -2.14 11.47
CA GLY A 215 9.16 -0.90 12.16
C GLY A 215 8.93 -0.95 13.66
N GLU A 216 7.82 -1.55 14.10
CA GLU A 216 7.50 -1.67 15.52
C GLU A 216 8.54 -2.52 16.27
N VAL A 217 9.05 -3.56 15.61
CA VAL A 217 10.09 -4.42 16.17
C VAL A 217 11.43 -3.72 16.15
N ALA A 218 11.89 -3.26 15.00
CA ALA A 218 13.32 -2.98 14.77
C ALA A 218 13.61 -1.75 13.91
N ALA A 219 12.71 -0.75 13.88
CA ALA A 219 13.06 0.56 13.35
C ALA A 219 14.32 1.12 14.04
N VAL A 220 15.22 1.71 13.25
CA VAL A 220 16.56 2.11 13.67
C VAL A 220 16.49 3.33 14.57
N ALA A 221 17.15 3.28 15.71
CA ALA A 221 17.18 4.41 16.62
C ALA A 221 18.22 5.49 16.22
N ASN A 222 17.92 6.74 16.55
CA ASN A 222 18.81 7.90 16.41
C ASN A 222 19.28 8.20 14.97
N ASN A 223 18.51 7.80 13.95
CA ASN A 223 18.85 8.04 12.54
C ASN A 223 18.15 9.28 11.95
N SER A 224 17.31 9.97 12.72
CA SER A 224 16.51 11.13 12.29
C SER A 224 15.42 10.79 11.26
N HIS A 225 15.06 9.51 11.14
CA HIS A 225 13.91 9.01 10.39
C HIS A 225 12.84 8.50 11.35
N CYS A 226 11.61 8.41 10.86
CA CYS A 226 10.44 7.86 11.54
C CYS A 226 10.46 7.74 13.07
N ILE A 227 10.65 6.52 13.58
CA ILE A 227 10.34 6.05 14.93
C ILE A 227 11.54 5.31 15.52
N VAL A 228 11.34 4.59 16.62
CA VAL A 228 12.35 3.71 17.23
C VAL A 228 11.70 2.36 17.50
N GLY A 229 12.22 1.28 16.93
CA GLY A 229 11.70 -0.07 17.20
C GLY A 229 11.89 -0.47 18.65
N ILE A 230 11.02 -1.33 19.19
CA ILE A 230 11.15 -1.83 20.57
C ILE A 230 12.51 -2.51 20.80
N ALA A 231 12.98 -3.23 19.79
CA ALA A 231 14.26 -3.89 19.70
C ALA A 231 15.09 -3.27 18.55
N TYR A 232 15.34 -1.96 18.62
CA TYR A 232 16.01 -1.16 17.58
C TYR A 232 17.45 -1.57 17.21
N ASN A 233 18.06 -2.56 17.87
CA ASN A 233 19.34 -3.18 17.49
C ASN A 233 19.21 -4.68 17.13
N ALA A 234 17.99 -5.20 17.03
CA ALA A 234 17.74 -6.53 16.48
C ALA A 234 17.90 -6.52 14.96
N ARG A 235 18.16 -7.70 14.40
CA ARG A 235 18.10 -7.93 12.96
C ARG A 235 16.66 -8.26 12.57
N ILE A 236 16.17 -7.66 11.50
CA ILE A 236 14.78 -7.79 11.04
C ILE A 236 14.73 -8.29 9.60
N GLY A 237 13.99 -9.35 9.36
CA GLY A 237 13.66 -9.84 8.03
C GLY A 237 12.16 -9.82 7.76
N GLY A 238 11.80 -10.20 6.54
CA GLY A 238 10.42 -10.39 6.14
C GLY A 238 10.28 -11.58 5.22
N ILE A 239 9.19 -12.30 5.39
CA ILE A 239 8.80 -13.41 4.53
C ILE A 239 7.50 -13.00 3.84
N ARG A 240 7.60 -12.68 2.55
CA ARG A 240 6.45 -12.31 1.71
C ARG A 240 5.72 -13.59 1.34
N MET A 241 4.53 -13.76 1.91
CA MET A 241 3.69 -14.95 1.73
C MET A 241 2.20 -14.66 1.59
N LEU A 242 1.74 -13.42 1.88
CA LEU A 242 0.33 -13.01 1.77
C LEU A 242 -0.04 -12.30 0.45
N ASP A 243 0.93 -11.89 -0.37
CA ASP A 243 0.68 -11.19 -1.65
C ASP A 243 0.53 -12.21 -2.79
N GLY A 244 -0.49 -13.07 -2.66
CA GLY A 244 -0.83 -14.16 -3.57
C GLY A 244 -1.59 -15.29 -2.86
N ASP A 245 -1.88 -16.38 -3.58
CA ASP A 245 -2.64 -17.52 -3.03
C ASP A 245 -1.90 -18.18 -1.85
N VAL A 246 -2.49 -18.10 -0.65
CA VAL A 246 -1.96 -18.73 0.56
C VAL A 246 -2.46 -20.18 0.64
N THR A 247 -1.53 -21.13 0.57
CA THR A 247 -1.81 -22.57 0.68
C THR A 247 -1.03 -23.19 1.86
N ASP A 248 -1.42 -24.38 2.34
CA ASP A 248 -0.71 -25.11 3.41
C ASP A 248 0.80 -25.28 3.10
N VAL A 249 1.18 -25.40 1.82
CA VAL A 249 2.59 -25.45 1.40
C VAL A 249 3.28 -24.09 1.57
N VAL A 250 2.63 -23.00 1.19
CA VAL A 250 3.15 -21.63 1.35
C VAL A 250 3.35 -21.32 2.84
N GLU A 251 2.37 -21.65 3.68
CA GLU A 251 2.47 -21.47 5.13
C GLU A 251 3.58 -22.32 5.75
N ALA A 252 3.62 -23.62 5.44
CA ALA A 252 4.64 -24.52 5.99
C ALA A 252 6.06 -24.11 5.58
N LYS A 253 6.24 -23.67 4.33
CA LYS A 253 7.53 -23.11 3.86
C LYS A 253 7.90 -21.86 4.64
N SER A 254 6.94 -20.94 4.83
CA SER A 254 7.14 -19.68 5.54
C SER A 254 7.54 -19.89 7.01
N LEU A 255 6.79 -20.75 7.72
CA LEU A 255 7.06 -21.15 9.11
C LEU A 255 8.40 -21.90 9.25
N GLY A 256 8.84 -22.57 8.18
CA GLY A 256 10.05 -23.39 8.14
C GLY A 256 11.30 -22.67 7.61
N VAL A 257 11.25 -21.36 7.31
CA VAL A 257 12.42 -20.64 6.80
C VAL A 257 13.48 -20.52 7.90
N ARG A 258 14.62 -21.18 7.70
CA ARG A 258 15.86 -21.06 8.50
C ARG A 258 15.65 -21.03 10.04
N PRO A 259 14.99 -22.06 10.63
CA PRO A 259 14.69 -22.11 12.07
C PRO A 259 15.94 -22.19 12.97
N ASP A 260 17.11 -22.51 12.42
CA ASP A 260 18.39 -22.47 13.16
C ASP A 260 19.02 -21.08 13.24
N TYR A 261 18.52 -20.13 12.45
CA TYR A 261 19.02 -18.76 12.36
C TYR A 261 18.03 -17.73 12.93
N ILE A 262 16.75 -17.85 12.55
CA ILE A 262 15.69 -16.94 12.99
C ILE A 262 15.25 -17.35 14.41
N ASP A 263 15.22 -16.39 15.33
CA ASP A 263 14.78 -16.63 16.71
C ASP A 263 13.26 -16.52 16.86
N ILE A 264 12.68 -15.46 16.28
CA ILE A 264 11.30 -15.06 16.50
C ILE A 264 10.59 -14.86 15.15
N TYR A 265 9.42 -15.45 15.01
CA TYR A 265 8.51 -15.30 13.89
C TYR A 265 7.28 -14.56 14.38
N SER A 266 6.98 -13.40 13.79
CA SER A 266 5.78 -12.62 14.09
C SER A 266 4.81 -12.72 12.92
N ALA A 267 3.56 -13.09 13.20
CA ALA A 267 2.51 -13.22 12.21
C ALA A 267 1.21 -12.63 12.73
N SER A 268 0.41 -12.09 11.80
CA SER A 268 -0.84 -11.42 12.11
C SER A 268 -1.95 -11.78 11.12
N TRP A 269 -1.86 -12.98 10.54
CA TRP A 269 -2.82 -13.58 9.61
C TRP A 269 -3.44 -14.84 10.21
N GLY A 270 -4.57 -15.27 9.66
CA GLY A 270 -5.33 -16.44 10.11
C GLY A 270 -6.53 -16.65 9.17
N PRO A 271 -7.51 -17.45 9.57
CA PRO A 271 -8.79 -17.55 8.88
C PRO A 271 -9.53 -16.21 8.83
N ASP A 272 -10.56 -16.12 8.02
CA ASP A 272 -11.41 -14.92 7.97
C ASP A 272 -12.06 -14.62 9.33
N ASP A 273 -11.85 -13.41 9.82
CA ASP A 273 -12.38 -12.85 11.08
C ASP A 273 -13.89 -12.48 10.98
N ASP A 274 -14.70 -13.34 10.38
CA ASP A 274 -16.08 -13.05 9.98
C ASP A 274 -17.14 -13.48 11.01
N GLY A 275 -16.73 -14.09 12.13
CA GLY A 275 -17.63 -14.63 13.15
C GLY A 275 -18.28 -15.96 12.78
N LYS A 276 -17.84 -16.63 11.70
CA LYS A 276 -18.45 -17.86 11.16
C LYS A 276 -17.43 -18.95 10.85
N THR A 277 -16.25 -18.55 10.40
CA THR A 277 -15.17 -19.45 9.99
C THR A 277 -14.64 -20.26 11.18
N VAL A 278 -14.28 -21.52 10.93
CA VAL A 278 -13.55 -22.37 11.87
C VAL A 278 -12.51 -23.09 11.04
N ASP A 279 -11.26 -22.64 11.13
CA ASP A 279 -10.16 -23.17 10.33
C ASP A 279 -8.81 -22.96 11.03
N GLY A 280 -7.77 -23.65 10.56
CA GLY A 280 -6.46 -23.61 11.18
C GLY A 280 -5.38 -24.23 10.31
N PRO A 281 -4.16 -24.41 10.85
CA PRO A 281 -3.04 -24.89 10.06
C PRO A 281 -3.31 -26.26 9.48
N GLY A 282 -3.08 -26.38 8.18
CA GLY A 282 -3.09 -27.66 7.48
C GLY A 282 -2.00 -28.63 8.00
N PRO A 283 -1.99 -29.88 7.51
CA PRO A 283 -1.06 -30.89 7.98
C PRO A 283 0.42 -30.49 7.88
N LEU A 284 0.81 -29.75 6.83
CA LEU A 284 2.19 -29.32 6.64
C LEU A 284 2.54 -28.16 7.56
N ALA A 285 1.68 -27.14 7.68
CA ALA A 285 1.88 -26.02 8.59
C ALA A 285 1.96 -26.50 10.05
N LYS A 286 1.09 -27.44 10.46
CA LYS A 286 1.15 -28.07 11.78
C LYS A 286 2.49 -28.80 12.00
N GLN A 287 2.98 -29.53 10.99
CA GLN A 287 4.29 -30.16 11.05
C GLN A 287 5.44 -29.14 11.12
N ALA A 288 5.33 -28.01 10.42
CA ALA A 288 6.31 -26.93 10.46
C ALA A 288 6.40 -26.31 11.86
N PHE A 289 5.27 -26.05 12.53
CA PHE A 289 5.26 -25.63 13.93
C PHE A 289 5.96 -26.64 14.84
N GLU A 290 5.62 -27.93 14.72
CA GLU A 290 6.24 -28.98 15.53
C GLU A 290 7.76 -29.08 15.31
N MET A 291 8.22 -28.93 14.06
CA MET A 291 9.64 -28.93 13.75
C MET A 291 10.32 -27.66 14.28
N GLY A 292 9.68 -26.50 14.16
CA GLY A 292 10.16 -25.23 14.69
C GLY A 292 10.40 -25.30 16.19
N ILE A 293 9.41 -25.74 16.97
CA ILE A 293 9.54 -25.83 18.44
C ILE A 293 10.48 -26.96 18.92
N LYS A 294 10.69 -28.02 18.13
CA LYS A 294 11.59 -29.13 18.47
C LYS A 294 13.05 -28.90 18.06
N LYS A 295 13.28 -28.27 16.90
CA LYS A 295 14.62 -28.17 16.28
C LYS A 295 15.13 -26.74 16.19
N GLY A 296 14.24 -25.76 16.02
CA GLY A 296 14.61 -24.36 15.88
C GLY A 296 15.43 -23.85 17.06
N ARG A 297 16.21 -22.80 16.80
CA ARG A 297 17.14 -22.21 17.78
C ARG A 297 18.03 -23.28 18.44
N LYS A 298 18.53 -24.24 17.65
CA LYS A 298 19.40 -25.35 18.09
C LYS A 298 18.75 -26.20 19.21
N GLY A 299 17.45 -26.44 19.10
CA GLY A 299 16.67 -27.22 20.06
C GLY A 299 16.05 -26.43 21.22
N LEU A 300 16.24 -25.10 21.28
CA LEU A 300 15.50 -24.23 22.20
C LEU A 300 14.06 -23.97 21.73
N GLY A 301 13.80 -24.20 20.43
CA GLY A 301 12.53 -24.02 19.74
C GLY A 301 12.32 -22.60 19.23
N SER A 302 11.88 -22.50 17.97
CA SER A 302 11.42 -21.24 17.36
C SER A 302 10.28 -20.63 18.18
N ILE A 303 10.25 -19.30 18.27
CA ILE A 303 9.20 -18.57 18.98
C ILE A 303 8.24 -17.97 17.96
N PHE A 304 6.99 -18.43 17.96
CA PHE A 304 5.94 -17.92 17.08
C PHE A 304 5.01 -17.00 17.86
N VAL A 305 4.92 -15.73 17.46
CA VAL A 305 4.05 -14.72 18.07
C VAL A 305 2.92 -14.41 17.10
N TRP A 306 1.68 -14.43 17.58
CA TRP A 306 0.48 -14.37 16.75
C TRP A 306 -0.52 -13.34 17.25
N ALA A 307 -1.10 -12.55 16.35
CA ALA A 307 -2.19 -11.63 16.68
C ALA A 307 -3.49 -12.41 16.91
N SER A 308 -4.28 -12.04 17.93
CA SER A 308 -5.48 -12.80 18.31
C SER A 308 -6.71 -12.62 17.39
N GLY A 309 -6.61 -11.96 16.24
CA GLY A 309 -7.76 -11.70 15.33
C GLY A 309 -8.47 -10.36 15.55
N ASN A 310 -9.22 -9.90 14.54
CA ASN A 310 -9.90 -8.60 14.45
C ASN A 310 -11.44 -8.71 14.29
N GLY A 311 -12.03 -9.89 14.49
CA GLY A 311 -13.45 -10.20 14.29
C GLY A 311 -14.40 -9.79 15.42
N GLY A 312 -13.95 -8.93 16.34
CA GLY A 312 -14.72 -8.55 17.52
C GLY A 312 -16.09 -7.92 17.22
N ARG A 313 -16.22 -7.17 16.11
CA ARG A 313 -17.50 -6.54 15.68
C ARG A 313 -18.47 -7.57 15.11
N GLN A 314 -17.93 -8.61 14.48
CA GLN A 314 -18.64 -9.75 13.93
C GLN A 314 -19.03 -10.76 15.03
N GLY A 315 -18.58 -10.54 16.27
CA GLY A 315 -18.83 -11.47 17.37
C GLY A 315 -18.05 -12.77 17.21
N ASP A 316 -16.85 -12.68 16.62
CA ASP A 316 -15.95 -13.82 16.49
C ASP A 316 -15.26 -14.18 17.81
N HIS A 317 -14.63 -15.35 17.82
CA HIS A 317 -13.98 -15.93 18.97
C HIS A 317 -12.73 -16.70 18.53
N CYS A 318 -11.54 -16.19 18.87
CA CYS A 318 -10.25 -16.68 18.40
C CYS A 318 -9.92 -18.15 18.72
N SER A 319 -10.70 -18.84 19.56
CA SER A 319 -10.61 -20.31 19.67
C SER A 319 -11.14 -21.07 18.44
N CYS A 320 -11.74 -20.38 17.46
CA CYS A 320 -12.11 -20.88 16.14
C CYS A 320 -10.99 -20.70 15.10
N ASP A 321 -9.93 -19.99 15.45
CA ASP A 321 -8.71 -19.87 14.66
C ASP A 321 -7.64 -20.82 15.22
N GLY A 322 -7.27 -21.83 14.43
CA GLY A 322 -6.31 -22.84 14.83
C GLY A 322 -4.85 -22.36 14.94
N TYR A 323 -4.51 -21.19 14.38
CA TYR A 323 -3.17 -20.60 14.54
C TYR A 323 -3.03 -19.96 15.92
N THR A 324 -3.96 -19.08 16.31
CA THR A 324 -3.94 -18.44 17.64
C THR A 324 -4.29 -19.40 18.78
N ASN A 325 -5.05 -20.45 18.50
CA ASN A 325 -5.42 -21.47 19.47
C ASN A 325 -4.40 -22.63 19.58
N SER A 326 -3.30 -22.58 18.81
CA SER A 326 -2.20 -23.53 18.93
C SER A 326 -1.40 -23.33 20.23
N ILE A 327 -0.88 -24.42 20.82
CA ILE A 327 0.04 -24.32 21.96
C ILE A 327 1.42 -23.77 21.56
N TYR A 328 1.76 -23.86 20.28
CA TYR A 328 3.06 -23.49 19.72
C TYR A 328 3.19 -22.00 19.44
N THR A 329 2.05 -21.28 19.39
CA THR A 329 1.99 -19.85 19.15
C THR A 329 1.74 -19.10 20.47
N ILE A 330 2.23 -17.88 20.52
CA ILE A 330 1.98 -16.93 21.60
C ILE A 330 0.92 -15.97 21.09
N SER A 331 -0.35 -16.24 21.40
CA SER A 331 -1.48 -15.40 21.00
C SER A 331 -1.53 -14.12 21.85
N ILE A 332 -1.49 -12.97 21.18
CA ILE A 332 -1.45 -11.64 21.79
C ILE A 332 -2.67 -10.84 21.38
N SER A 333 -3.34 -10.26 22.38
CA SER A 333 -4.48 -9.37 22.19
C SER A 333 -4.12 -7.89 22.38
N SER A 334 -5.12 -7.03 22.28
CA SER A 334 -4.95 -5.57 22.25
C SER A 334 -5.69 -4.84 23.37
N THR A 335 -5.17 -3.69 23.78
CA THR A 335 -5.91 -2.72 24.59
C THR A 335 -5.78 -1.32 24.03
N THR A 336 -6.80 -0.49 24.23
CA THR A 336 -6.67 0.94 23.89
C THR A 336 -5.77 1.64 24.90
N GLU A 337 -5.35 2.87 24.60
CA GLU A 337 -4.59 3.72 25.52
C GLU A 337 -5.23 3.80 26.93
N ASN A 338 -6.56 3.80 26.97
CA ASN A 338 -7.34 3.94 28.20
C ASN A 338 -7.59 2.61 28.94
N GLY A 339 -6.94 1.52 28.49
CA GLY A 339 -7.10 0.18 29.05
C GLY A 339 -8.45 -0.46 28.74
N ASN A 340 -9.16 0.02 27.70
CA ASN A 340 -10.46 -0.54 27.31
C ASN A 340 -10.28 -1.64 26.27
N LYS A 341 -11.31 -2.49 26.12
CA LYS A 341 -11.40 -3.48 25.04
C LYS A 341 -11.61 -2.73 23.71
N PRO A 342 -10.73 -2.88 22.71
CA PRO A 342 -10.98 -2.36 21.36
C PRO A 342 -12.18 -3.06 20.69
N TRP A 343 -12.87 -2.36 19.78
CA TRP A 343 -14.07 -2.88 19.11
C TRP A 343 -13.80 -4.13 18.24
N TYR A 344 -12.60 -4.25 17.68
CA TYR A 344 -12.17 -5.37 16.84
C TYR A 344 -11.64 -6.57 17.64
N LEU A 345 -11.44 -6.45 18.97
CA LEU A 345 -10.81 -7.52 19.75
C LEU A 345 -11.69 -8.77 19.85
N GLU A 346 -11.10 -9.91 19.49
CA GLU A 346 -11.63 -11.25 19.74
C GLU A 346 -11.27 -11.78 21.11
N VAL A 347 -12.25 -12.44 21.73
CA VAL A 347 -12.13 -12.99 23.08
C VAL A 347 -11.80 -14.48 22.96
N CYS A 348 -10.80 -14.98 23.70
CA CYS A 348 -10.58 -16.42 23.78
C CYS A 348 -9.74 -16.84 24.99
N SER A 349 -9.81 -18.12 25.34
CA SER A 349 -9.04 -18.72 26.42
C SER A 349 -7.58 -19.03 26.07
N SER A 350 -7.20 -18.92 24.78
CA SER A 350 -5.85 -19.16 24.26
C SER A 350 -4.94 -17.93 24.35
N THR A 351 -5.49 -16.71 24.45
CA THR A 351 -4.72 -15.46 24.59
C THR A 351 -3.82 -15.48 25.81
N LEU A 352 -2.52 -15.27 25.60
CA LEU A 352 -1.51 -15.32 26.67
C LEU A 352 -1.27 -13.94 27.31
N ALA A 353 -1.19 -12.88 26.53
CA ALA A 353 -0.89 -11.53 27.01
C ALA A 353 -1.48 -10.45 26.10
N THR A 354 -1.21 -9.17 26.41
CA THR A 354 -1.75 -8.02 25.68
C THR A 354 -0.74 -6.90 25.56
N THR A 355 -0.83 -6.12 24.49
CA THR A 355 -0.13 -4.84 24.33
C THR A 355 -1.10 -3.72 23.95
N TYR A 356 -0.60 -2.50 23.88
CA TYR A 356 -1.36 -1.38 23.35
C TYR A 356 -1.58 -1.52 21.84
N SER A 357 -2.73 -1.05 21.38
CA SER A 357 -3.01 -0.82 19.95
C SER A 357 -4.02 0.34 19.82
N SER A 358 -4.68 0.45 18.68
CA SER A 358 -5.74 1.42 18.41
C SER A 358 -7.02 1.12 19.17
N GLY A 359 -7.92 2.10 19.22
CA GLY A 359 -9.25 1.95 19.82
C GLY A 359 -10.32 2.66 19.01
N GLU A 360 -11.13 3.46 19.71
CA GLU A 360 -12.12 4.34 19.09
C GLU A 360 -11.45 5.46 18.28
N PHE A 361 -12.21 6.19 17.47
CA PHE A 361 -11.66 7.26 16.60
C PHE A 361 -10.84 8.33 17.35
N TYR A 362 -11.14 8.56 18.63
CA TYR A 362 -10.44 9.53 19.49
C TYR A 362 -9.25 8.94 20.25
N ASP A 363 -9.10 7.61 20.29
CA ASP A 363 -7.93 6.97 20.90
C ASP A 363 -6.72 7.10 19.94
N ARG A 364 -5.52 7.23 20.51
CA ARG A 364 -4.30 7.25 19.72
C ARG A 364 -4.05 5.89 19.06
N LYS A 365 -3.48 5.92 17.86
CA LYS A 365 -3.11 4.74 17.07
C LYS A 365 -1.60 4.50 17.17
N ILE A 366 -1.11 3.43 16.55
CA ILE A 366 0.31 3.08 16.57
C ILE A 366 1.04 3.77 15.43
N VAL A 367 2.23 4.27 15.78
CA VAL A 367 3.09 5.07 14.91
C VAL A 367 4.27 4.19 14.50
N THR A 368 4.49 4.00 13.21
CA THR A 368 5.54 3.12 12.69
C THR A 368 5.96 3.50 11.27
N THR A 369 6.93 2.77 10.70
CA THR A 369 7.34 2.83 9.29
C THR A 369 6.18 2.48 8.38
N ASP A 370 6.19 2.97 7.14
CA ASP A 370 5.12 2.70 6.17
C ASP A 370 5.72 2.52 4.78
N LEU A 371 4.96 1.88 3.90
CA LEU A 371 5.39 1.63 2.53
C LEU A 371 5.74 2.94 1.81
N ARG A 372 6.66 2.86 0.84
CA ARG A 372 7.20 4.00 0.08
C ARG A 372 8.06 4.93 0.95
N GLN A 373 8.80 4.35 1.88
CA GLN A 373 9.74 5.05 2.78
C GLN A 373 9.06 6.11 3.67
N ARG A 374 7.79 5.88 4.01
CA ARG A 374 6.94 6.83 4.74
C ARG A 374 6.83 6.47 6.22
N CYS A 375 6.12 7.31 6.94
CA CYS A 375 5.76 7.11 8.33
C CYS A 375 4.26 7.19 8.48
N THR A 376 3.68 6.24 9.20
CA THR A 376 2.26 6.26 9.54
C THR A 376 2.08 6.53 11.03
N ASP A 377 1.03 7.26 11.38
CA ASP A 377 0.49 7.34 12.74
C ASP A 377 -0.90 6.68 12.83
N GLY A 378 -1.22 5.85 11.83
CA GLY A 378 -2.54 5.26 11.64
C GLY A 378 -2.59 3.74 11.71
N HIS A 379 -1.55 3.04 12.19
CA HIS A 379 -1.57 1.57 12.27
C HIS A 379 -2.48 1.09 13.41
N THR A 380 -3.29 0.05 13.13
CA THR A 380 -4.44 -0.36 13.95
C THR A 380 -4.63 -1.88 13.92
N GLY A 381 -5.38 -2.43 14.88
CA GLY A 381 -5.76 -3.85 14.93
C GLY A 381 -4.94 -4.67 15.94
N THR A 382 -5.29 -5.94 16.13
CA THR A 382 -4.46 -6.89 16.90
C THR A 382 -3.15 -7.21 16.20
N SER A 383 -3.08 -6.98 14.89
CA SER A 383 -1.89 -7.18 14.06
C SER A 383 -0.67 -6.38 14.48
N VAL A 384 -0.90 -5.31 15.22
CA VAL A 384 0.09 -4.41 15.82
C VAL A 384 0.69 -4.99 17.10
N SER A 385 -0.12 -5.77 17.83
CA SER A 385 0.24 -6.27 19.15
C SER A 385 1.25 -7.43 19.09
N ALA A 386 1.18 -8.28 18.07
CA ALA A 386 2.14 -9.37 17.88
C ALA A 386 3.58 -8.87 17.63
N PRO A 387 3.83 -7.92 16.69
CA PRO A 387 5.14 -7.28 16.52
C PRO A 387 5.66 -6.63 17.81
N MET A 388 4.81 -5.96 18.59
CA MET A 388 5.25 -5.35 19.84
C MET A 388 5.80 -6.39 20.83
N VAL A 389 5.12 -7.53 20.96
CA VAL A 389 5.59 -8.62 21.83
C VAL A 389 6.83 -9.31 21.25
N ALA A 390 6.93 -9.47 19.93
CA ALA A 390 8.14 -9.97 19.29
C ALA A 390 9.35 -9.08 19.63
N GLY A 391 9.19 -7.76 19.61
CA GLY A 391 10.21 -6.81 20.07
C GLY A 391 10.59 -6.99 21.54
N VAL A 392 9.62 -7.14 22.45
CA VAL A 392 9.91 -7.38 23.88
C VAL A 392 10.60 -8.72 24.12
N ILE A 393 10.20 -9.77 23.40
CA ILE A 393 10.86 -11.07 23.44
C ILE A 393 12.30 -10.95 22.94
N ALA A 394 12.57 -10.14 21.91
CA ALA A 394 13.94 -9.89 21.45
C ALA A 394 14.81 -9.23 22.54
N LEU A 395 14.28 -8.27 23.30
CA LEU A 395 14.97 -7.73 24.49
C LEU A 395 15.25 -8.83 25.52
N THR A 396 14.31 -9.76 25.69
CA THR A 396 14.40 -10.88 26.64
C THR A 396 15.44 -11.92 26.21
N LEU A 397 15.53 -12.24 24.93
CA LEU A 397 16.53 -13.15 24.37
C LEU A 397 17.94 -12.57 24.41
N GLU A 398 18.09 -11.25 24.26
CA GLU A 398 19.38 -10.59 24.51
C GLU A 398 19.80 -10.74 25.99
N ALA A 399 18.84 -10.65 26.92
CA ALA A 399 19.12 -10.84 28.34
C ALA A 399 19.48 -12.28 28.69
N ASN A 400 18.88 -13.27 28.03
CA ASN A 400 19.20 -14.68 28.19
C ASN A 400 18.91 -15.46 26.89
N PRO A 401 19.92 -15.79 26.08
CA PRO A 401 19.71 -16.49 24.81
C PRO A 401 19.32 -17.96 24.98
N LEU A 402 19.44 -18.53 26.20
CA LEU A 402 19.18 -19.94 26.49
C LEU A 402 17.72 -20.25 26.87
N VAL A 403 16.84 -19.24 26.91
CA VAL A 403 15.43 -19.48 27.18
C VAL A 403 14.76 -20.16 25.98
N SER A 404 14.02 -21.23 26.25
CA SER A 404 13.25 -21.97 25.25
C SER A 404 11.92 -21.28 24.90
N TRP A 405 11.24 -21.77 23.86
CA TRP A 405 9.92 -21.28 23.47
C TRP A 405 8.89 -21.35 24.62
N ARG A 406 8.93 -22.43 25.43
CA ARG A 406 8.09 -22.57 26.64
C ARG A 406 8.50 -21.62 27.76
N ASP A 407 9.80 -21.42 27.96
CA ASP A 407 10.31 -20.49 28.97
C ASP A 407 9.81 -19.07 28.70
N ILE A 408 9.74 -18.65 27.44
CA ILE A 408 9.16 -17.35 27.06
C ILE A 408 7.68 -17.26 27.45
N GLN A 409 6.89 -18.30 27.20
CA GLN A 409 5.48 -18.31 27.61
C GLN A 409 5.34 -18.22 29.14
N HIS A 410 6.15 -18.97 29.90
CA HIS A 410 6.19 -18.87 31.36
C HIS A 410 6.62 -17.49 31.86
N LEU A 411 7.60 -16.86 31.21
CA LEU A 411 8.02 -15.50 31.53
C LEU A 411 6.85 -14.52 31.35
N LEU A 412 6.14 -14.58 30.22
CA LEU A 412 4.93 -13.78 29.98
C LEU A 412 3.86 -14.01 31.05
N VAL A 413 3.54 -15.26 31.39
CA VAL A 413 2.58 -15.59 32.46
C VAL A 413 3.01 -14.99 33.81
N LYS A 414 4.31 -14.97 34.10
CA LYS A 414 4.86 -14.51 35.38
C LYS A 414 4.97 -13.00 35.48
N THR A 415 5.25 -12.31 34.37
CA THR A 415 5.62 -10.89 34.38
C THR A 415 4.53 -9.97 33.84
N SER A 416 3.59 -10.47 33.02
CA SER A 416 2.46 -9.66 32.54
C SER A 416 1.59 -9.18 33.70
N ARG A 417 1.00 -7.99 33.53
CA ARG A 417 0.36 -7.26 34.63
C ARG A 417 -1.07 -6.84 34.26
N PRO A 418 -2.09 -7.12 35.09
CA PRO A 418 -3.49 -6.79 34.80
C PRO A 418 -3.83 -5.29 34.99
N VAL A 419 -2.85 -4.38 34.98
CA VAL A 419 -2.86 -3.03 35.60
C VAL A 419 -4.12 -2.19 35.32
N HIS A 420 -4.08 -1.24 34.38
CA HIS A 420 -5.18 -0.31 34.07
C HIS A 420 -6.15 -0.93 33.05
N LEU A 421 -6.01 -2.22 32.79
CA LEU A 421 -6.82 -3.01 31.88
C LEU A 421 -8.20 -3.28 32.50
N LYS A 422 -9.24 -2.80 31.84
CA LYS A 422 -10.62 -2.92 32.26
C LYS A 422 -11.25 -4.14 31.60
N ALA A 423 -11.51 -5.15 32.42
CA ALA A 423 -12.25 -6.34 32.02
C ALA A 423 -13.12 -6.82 33.19
N ASN A 424 -14.34 -7.22 32.89
CA ASN A 424 -15.27 -7.74 33.90
C ASN A 424 -15.00 -9.21 34.26
N ASP A 425 -14.20 -9.91 33.46
CA ASP A 425 -13.96 -11.34 33.56
C ASP A 425 -12.62 -11.70 34.23
N TRP A 426 -11.88 -10.71 34.77
CA TRP A 426 -10.66 -10.95 35.53
C TRP A 426 -10.91 -11.94 36.67
N LYS A 427 -10.18 -13.06 36.67
CA LYS A 427 -10.22 -14.08 37.72
C LYS A 427 -8.81 -14.45 38.14
N THR A 428 -8.65 -14.83 39.42
CA THR A 428 -7.41 -15.43 39.89
C THR A 428 -7.57 -16.94 39.82
N ASN A 429 -6.73 -17.60 39.03
CA ASN A 429 -6.72 -19.05 38.94
C ASN A 429 -6.14 -19.67 40.22
N ALA A 430 -6.21 -20.99 40.38
CA ALA A 430 -5.78 -21.65 41.62
C ALA A 430 -4.25 -21.65 41.84
N ALA A 431 -3.47 -21.32 40.81
CA ALA A 431 -2.03 -21.09 40.91
C ALA A 431 -1.67 -19.66 41.32
N GLY A 432 -2.66 -18.77 41.50
CA GLY A 432 -2.46 -17.39 41.93
C GLY A 432 -2.25 -16.38 40.81
N HIS A 433 -2.41 -16.79 39.54
CA HIS A 433 -2.30 -15.90 38.39
C HIS A 433 -3.64 -15.22 38.10
N ARG A 434 -3.63 -13.89 37.89
CA ARG A 434 -4.79 -13.16 37.39
C ARG A 434 -4.86 -13.31 35.87
N VAL A 435 -5.99 -13.75 35.36
CA VAL A 435 -6.21 -14.03 33.93
C VAL A 435 -7.59 -13.56 33.47
N SER A 436 -7.68 -13.15 32.21
CA SER A 436 -8.90 -12.71 31.50
C SER A 436 -8.90 -13.33 30.10
N HIS A 437 -10.07 -13.60 29.53
CA HIS A 437 -10.20 -14.03 28.13
C HIS A 437 -9.98 -12.86 27.15
N LEU A 438 -10.08 -11.61 27.64
CA LEU A 438 -9.78 -10.41 26.84
C LEU A 438 -8.28 -10.15 26.77
N TYR A 439 -7.58 -10.34 27.89
CA TYR A 439 -6.21 -9.84 28.05
C TYR A 439 -5.15 -10.88 28.43
N GLY A 440 -5.52 -12.17 28.47
CA GLY A 440 -4.66 -13.21 29.00
C GLY A 440 -4.20 -12.87 30.42
N PHE A 441 -2.89 -12.99 30.68
CA PHE A 441 -2.27 -12.62 31.96
C PHE A 441 -2.03 -11.11 32.13
N GLY A 442 -2.39 -10.30 31.13
CA GLY A 442 -2.37 -8.85 31.18
C GLY A 442 -1.34 -8.20 30.26
N LEU A 443 -1.06 -6.92 30.52
CA LEU A 443 -0.17 -6.10 29.71
C LEU A 443 1.27 -6.57 29.88
N VAL A 444 1.98 -6.74 28.76
CA VAL A 444 3.39 -7.16 28.75
C VAL A 444 4.27 -6.11 29.43
N ASP A 445 5.21 -6.57 30.27
CA ASP A 445 6.17 -5.74 31.01
C ASP A 445 7.60 -6.07 30.55
N ALA A 446 8.18 -5.24 29.68
CA ALA A 446 9.47 -5.49 29.07
C ALA A 446 10.61 -5.52 30.10
N GLU A 447 10.59 -4.62 31.09
CA GLU A 447 11.58 -4.62 32.16
C GLU A 447 11.45 -5.89 33.02
N GLY A 448 10.21 -6.24 33.39
CA GLY A 448 9.91 -7.44 34.15
C GLY A 448 10.45 -8.70 33.45
N MET A 449 10.22 -8.83 32.15
CA MET A 449 10.71 -9.95 31.35
C MET A 449 12.24 -10.03 31.32
N VAL A 450 12.95 -8.94 31.01
CA VAL A 450 14.43 -8.97 30.95
C VAL A 450 15.07 -9.24 32.31
N VAL A 451 14.50 -8.71 33.39
CA VAL A 451 15.00 -8.92 34.76
C VAL A 451 14.77 -10.36 35.19
N GLU A 452 13.61 -10.93 34.87
CA GLU A 452 13.28 -12.31 35.22
C GLU A 452 14.10 -13.31 34.38
N ALA A 453 14.29 -13.05 33.09
CA ALA A 453 15.06 -13.89 32.17
C ALA A 453 16.51 -14.11 32.61
N LYS A 454 17.19 -13.08 33.17
CA LYS A 454 18.58 -13.19 33.65
C LYS A 454 18.81 -14.26 34.72
N LYS A 455 17.81 -14.47 35.55
CA LYS A 455 17.83 -15.44 36.66
C LYS A 455 16.96 -16.66 36.35
N TRP A 456 16.42 -16.73 35.14
CA TRP A 456 15.54 -17.81 34.72
C TRP A 456 16.31 -19.12 34.65
N ARG A 457 15.66 -20.17 35.12
CA ARG A 457 16.10 -21.54 34.93
C ARG A 457 15.06 -22.20 34.06
N SER A 458 15.52 -22.89 33.02
CA SER A 458 14.61 -23.57 32.10
C SER A 458 13.64 -24.47 32.86
N VAL A 459 12.37 -24.39 32.48
CA VAL A 459 11.33 -25.23 33.06
C VAL A 459 11.60 -26.71 32.77
N PRO A 460 11.09 -27.64 33.61
CA PRO A 460 11.21 -29.06 33.34
C PRO A 460 10.72 -29.46 31.95
N THR A 461 11.14 -30.63 31.48
CA THR A 461 10.70 -31.20 30.20
C THR A 461 9.18 -31.27 30.14
N GLN A 462 8.61 -30.92 28.98
CA GLN A 462 7.18 -30.99 28.75
C GLN A 462 6.74 -32.45 28.70
N HIS A 463 5.63 -32.75 29.37
CA HIS A 463 4.93 -34.02 29.30
C HIS A 463 3.52 -33.78 28.74
N THR A 464 2.94 -34.83 28.15
CA THR A 464 1.58 -34.83 27.61
C THR A 464 0.80 -35.97 28.21
N CYS A 465 -0.34 -35.66 28.84
CA CYS A 465 -1.28 -36.62 29.38
C CYS A 465 -2.61 -36.55 28.62
N THR A 466 -3.00 -37.65 27.97
CA THR A 466 -4.22 -37.72 27.15
C THR A 466 -5.26 -38.63 27.77
N ARG A 467 -6.50 -38.15 27.91
CA ARG A 467 -7.66 -38.93 28.35
C ARG A 467 -8.80 -38.75 27.36
N MET A 468 -9.14 -39.83 26.66
CA MET A 468 -10.25 -39.88 25.72
C MET A 468 -11.53 -40.31 26.44
N TYR A 469 -12.65 -39.69 26.09
CA TYR A 469 -13.97 -40.07 26.57
C TYR A 469 -14.96 -40.15 25.40
N ILE A 470 -15.44 -41.36 25.11
CA ILE A 470 -16.42 -41.63 24.06
C ILE A 470 -17.80 -41.69 24.70
N ARG A 471 -18.75 -40.91 24.18
CA ARG A 471 -20.12 -40.88 24.73
C ARG A 471 -21.14 -41.42 23.73
N ALA A 472 -21.81 -42.50 24.11
CA ALA A 472 -22.96 -43.04 23.40
C ALA A 472 -24.23 -42.32 23.88
N ASP A 473 -24.54 -41.17 23.26
CA ASP A 473 -25.87 -40.52 23.21
C ASP A 473 -26.50 -40.13 24.58
N GLN A 474 -26.49 -38.83 24.94
CA GLN A 474 -27.67 -38.08 25.47
C GLN A 474 -27.39 -36.77 26.22
N SER A 475 -26.22 -36.50 26.82
CA SER A 475 -25.98 -35.20 27.49
C SER A 475 -24.79 -34.41 26.92
N LEU A 476 -24.97 -33.10 26.76
CA LEU A 476 -23.96 -32.15 26.28
C LEU A 476 -22.83 -31.90 27.31
N ASN A 477 -23.14 -32.03 28.61
CA ASN A 477 -22.16 -31.80 29.69
C ASN A 477 -21.48 -33.09 30.14
N SER A 478 -20.14 -33.14 30.15
CA SER A 478 -19.33 -34.33 30.42
C SER A 478 -18.25 -34.10 31.48
N THR A 479 -17.77 -35.17 32.11
CA THR A 479 -16.75 -35.09 33.17
C THR A 479 -15.71 -36.19 32.97
N ILE A 480 -14.43 -35.81 33.05
CA ILE A 480 -13.29 -36.74 33.05
C ILE A 480 -12.54 -36.56 34.38
N THR A 481 -12.28 -37.65 35.08
CA THR A 481 -11.33 -37.62 36.20
C THR A 481 -9.94 -37.96 35.66
N SER A 482 -8.98 -37.07 35.87
CA SER A 482 -7.59 -37.27 35.46
C SER A 482 -6.69 -37.38 36.69
N THR A 483 -5.79 -38.35 36.68
CA THR A 483 -4.68 -38.45 37.64
C THR A 483 -3.48 -37.61 37.22
N GLY A 484 -3.54 -36.91 36.07
CA GLY A 484 -2.35 -36.35 35.43
C GLY A 484 -1.41 -37.42 34.90
N CYS A 485 -1.93 -38.61 34.58
CA CYS A 485 -1.18 -39.76 34.07
C CYS A 485 -0.01 -40.20 34.98
N THR A 486 -0.20 -40.15 36.30
CA THR A 486 0.78 -40.60 37.31
C THR A 486 1.28 -42.03 37.08
N GLU A 487 0.44 -42.89 36.52
CA GLU A 487 0.78 -44.27 36.12
C GLU A 487 1.93 -44.37 35.09
N GLN A 488 2.20 -43.33 34.30
CA GLN A 488 3.27 -43.33 33.31
C GLN A 488 4.18 -42.12 33.51
N ALA A 489 5.38 -42.34 34.05
CA ALA A 489 6.31 -41.27 34.41
C ALA A 489 6.64 -40.31 33.23
N GLU A 490 6.73 -40.82 32.01
CA GLU A 490 7.02 -40.03 30.80
C GLU A 490 5.82 -39.22 30.30
N GLN A 491 4.60 -39.51 30.76
CA GLN A 491 3.37 -38.79 30.44
C GLN A 491 2.83 -38.01 31.65
N HIS A 492 3.52 -38.06 32.80
CA HIS A 492 3.01 -37.50 34.03
C HIS A 492 3.04 -35.97 33.99
N VAL A 493 1.86 -35.36 34.05
CA VAL A 493 1.68 -33.91 34.17
C VAL A 493 1.12 -33.65 35.56
N SER A 494 1.88 -32.95 36.40
CA SER A 494 1.44 -32.53 37.73
C SER A 494 0.97 -31.08 37.74
N TYR A 495 1.67 -30.21 37.01
CA TYR A 495 1.36 -28.79 36.85
C TYR A 495 1.09 -28.51 35.37
N VAL A 496 -0.09 -27.97 35.07
CA VAL A 496 -0.52 -27.73 33.68
C VAL A 496 0.08 -26.43 33.12
N GLU A 497 0.40 -26.45 31.83
CA GLU A 497 0.75 -25.30 31.00
C GLU A 497 -0.45 -25.00 30.10
N HIS A 498 -0.62 -25.80 29.04
CA HIS A 498 -1.76 -25.75 28.13
C HIS A 498 -2.73 -26.90 28.40
N VAL A 499 -4.02 -26.63 28.21
CA VAL A 499 -5.06 -27.65 28.22
C VAL A 499 -5.80 -27.60 26.89
N VAL A 500 -5.82 -28.72 26.17
CA VAL A 500 -6.51 -28.87 24.89
C VAL A 500 -7.69 -29.81 25.06
N VAL A 501 -8.86 -29.41 24.55
CA VAL A 501 -10.11 -30.16 24.52
C VAL A 501 -10.46 -30.42 23.06
N LYS A 502 -10.27 -31.65 22.60
CA LYS A 502 -10.68 -32.05 21.25
C LYS A 502 -12.12 -32.50 21.27
N VAL A 503 -12.98 -31.96 20.41
CA VAL A 503 -14.41 -32.34 20.39
C VAL A 503 -14.90 -32.76 19.01
N LEU A 504 -15.80 -33.75 19.02
CA LEU A 504 -16.65 -34.08 17.90
C LEU A 504 -18.10 -33.77 18.28
N VAL A 505 -18.62 -32.64 17.80
CA VAL A 505 -19.98 -32.16 18.05
C VAL A 505 -20.72 -32.05 16.73
N VAL A 506 -21.88 -32.71 16.63
CA VAL A 506 -22.80 -32.53 15.51
C VAL A 506 -23.86 -31.53 15.92
N HIS A 507 -24.05 -30.47 15.13
CA HIS A 507 -24.99 -29.40 15.43
C HIS A 507 -25.67 -28.87 14.17
N PRO A 508 -26.99 -28.62 14.17
CA PRO A 508 -27.66 -28.00 13.02
C PRO A 508 -27.28 -26.53 12.78
N ARG A 509 -26.75 -25.85 13.80
CA ARG A 509 -26.30 -24.43 13.74
C ARG A 509 -25.18 -24.14 14.73
N ARG A 510 -23.93 -24.24 14.32
CA ARG A 510 -22.74 -24.24 15.20
C ARG A 510 -22.65 -23.01 16.11
N GLY A 511 -23.06 -21.83 15.63
CA GLY A 511 -23.00 -20.57 16.38
C GLY A 511 -23.87 -20.49 17.63
N ASP A 512 -24.81 -21.42 17.85
CA ASP A 512 -25.65 -21.47 19.05
C ASP A 512 -24.99 -22.21 20.23
N LEU A 513 -23.81 -22.80 20.00
CA LEU A 513 -23.06 -23.51 21.02
C LEU A 513 -22.19 -22.56 21.85
N GLU A 514 -22.20 -22.78 23.15
CA GLU A 514 -21.19 -22.26 24.07
C GLU A 514 -20.48 -23.44 24.73
N VAL A 515 -19.14 -23.39 24.77
CA VAL A 515 -18.32 -24.47 25.32
C VAL A 515 -17.48 -23.91 26.46
N SER A 516 -17.45 -24.59 27.60
CA SER A 516 -16.66 -24.19 28.75
C SER A 516 -16.01 -25.40 29.42
N LEU A 517 -14.79 -25.21 29.92
CA LEU A 517 -14.05 -26.20 30.68
C LEU A 517 -13.82 -25.69 32.10
N ILE A 518 -14.07 -26.54 33.09
CA ILE A 518 -13.80 -26.26 34.50
C ILE A 518 -12.69 -27.19 34.96
N SER A 519 -11.60 -26.61 35.48
CA SER A 519 -10.47 -27.35 36.04
C SER A 519 -10.82 -28.00 37.39
N PRO A 520 -10.04 -29.00 37.85
CA PRO A 520 -10.22 -29.59 39.17
C PRO A 520 -10.17 -28.59 40.32
N SER A 521 -9.47 -27.48 40.12
CA SER A 521 -9.32 -26.41 41.10
C SER A 521 -10.42 -25.35 41.00
N GLY A 522 -11.37 -25.50 40.07
CA GLY A 522 -12.53 -24.62 39.90
C GLY A 522 -12.35 -23.47 38.91
N THR A 523 -11.24 -23.40 38.17
CA THR A 523 -11.04 -22.37 37.15
C THR A 523 -11.87 -22.68 35.92
N ARG A 524 -12.80 -21.77 35.57
CA ARG A 524 -13.70 -21.90 34.43
C ARG A 524 -13.18 -21.11 33.23
N SER A 525 -12.82 -21.81 32.16
CA SER A 525 -12.44 -21.26 30.85
C SER A 525 -13.59 -21.38 29.85
N GLN A 526 -14.00 -20.26 29.25
CA GLN A 526 -14.90 -20.26 28.10
C GLN A 526 -14.05 -20.57 26.85
N LEU A 527 -14.25 -21.77 26.30
CA LEU A 527 -13.55 -22.26 25.12
C LEU A 527 -14.23 -21.79 23.82
N LEU A 528 -15.53 -21.53 23.89
CA LEU A 528 -16.33 -20.97 22.80
C LEU A 528 -17.47 -20.14 23.38
N ALA A 529 -17.63 -18.92 22.89
CA ALA A 529 -18.82 -18.11 23.10
C ALA A 529 -19.80 -18.26 21.92
N LYS A 530 -21.05 -17.83 22.14
CA LYS A 530 -22.06 -17.81 21.09
C LYS A 530 -21.60 -16.92 19.93
N ARG A 531 -21.63 -17.43 18.70
CA ARG A 531 -21.26 -16.68 17.48
C ARG A 531 -22.50 -16.45 16.63
N LEU A 532 -22.99 -15.22 16.60
CA LEU A 532 -24.30 -14.88 16.04
C LEU A 532 -24.44 -15.20 14.55
N PHE A 533 -23.37 -15.03 13.78
CA PHE A 533 -23.41 -15.21 12.32
C PHE A 533 -23.04 -16.63 11.87
N ASP A 534 -22.52 -17.49 12.75
CA ASP A 534 -22.14 -18.86 12.41
C ASP A 534 -23.37 -19.76 12.25
N ASN A 535 -23.88 -19.81 11.03
CA ASN A 535 -25.02 -20.62 10.64
C ASN A 535 -24.63 -22.03 10.15
N SER A 536 -23.36 -22.45 10.30
CA SER A 536 -22.87 -23.72 9.78
C SER A 536 -23.54 -24.92 10.45
N ASN A 537 -23.87 -25.95 9.66
CA ASN A 537 -24.40 -27.23 10.14
C ASN A 537 -23.32 -28.32 10.27
N GLU A 538 -22.05 -27.97 10.07
CA GLU A 538 -20.95 -28.93 10.09
C GLU A 538 -20.56 -29.37 11.51
N GLY A 539 -20.94 -28.56 12.50
CA GLY A 539 -20.53 -28.72 13.89
C GLY A 539 -19.01 -28.58 14.06
N PHE A 540 -18.45 -29.28 15.04
CA PHE A 540 -17.01 -29.35 15.28
C PHE A 540 -16.53 -30.78 15.02
N ARG A 541 -15.59 -30.95 14.10
CA ARG A 541 -15.07 -32.26 13.69
C ARG A 541 -13.64 -32.43 14.19
N ASN A 542 -13.49 -33.05 15.37
CA ASN A 542 -12.20 -33.19 16.06
C ASN A 542 -11.48 -31.85 16.28
N TRP A 543 -12.25 -30.77 16.48
CA TRP A 543 -11.71 -29.44 16.69
C TRP A 543 -11.02 -29.36 18.05
N GLU A 544 -9.83 -28.77 18.09
CA GLU A 544 -9.00 -28.64 19.28
C GLU A 544 -9.27 -27.26 19.90
N PHE A 545 -9.96 -27.16 21.04
CA PHE A 545 -10.04 -25.92 21.81
C PHE A 545 -8.90 -25.84 22.83
N MET A 546 -8.28 -24.68 23.04
CA MET A 546 -7.15 -24.53 23.95
C MET A 546 -7.40 -23.47 25.03
N THR A 547 -6.93 -23.73 26.25
CA THR A 547 -6.91 -22.75 27.33
C THR A 547 -5.57 -22.68 28.03
N VAL A 548 -5.11 -21.45 28.30
CA VAL A 548 -3.98 -21.13 29.18
C VAL A 548 -4.43 -20.64 30.56
N GLN A 549 -5.73 -20.52 30.83
CA GLN A 549 -6.19 -19.90 32.08
C GLN A 549 -5.90 -20.73 33.33
N CYS A 550 -5.70 -22.03 33.15
CA CYS A 550 -5.38 -22.96 34.24
C CYS A 550 -3.86 -23.07 34.46
N TRP A 551 -3.03 -22.23 33.82
CA TRP A 551 -1.57 -22.32 33.89
C TRP A 551 -1.06 -22.38 35.33
N GLY A 552 -0.23 -23.38 35.62
CA GLY A 552 0.35 -23.65 36.94
C GLY A 552 -0.54 -24.45 37.89
N GLU A 553 -1.80 -24.74 37.54
CA GLU A 553 -2.70 -25.53 38.39
C GLU A 553 -2.33 -27.02 38.41
N ARG A 554 -2.84 -27.73 39.43
CA ARG A 554 -2.71 -29.19 39.50
C ARG A 554 -3.59 -29.85 38.43
N ALA A 555 -3.01 -30.79 37.69
CA ALA A 555 -3.70 -31.58 36.67
C ALA A 555 -4.69 -32.61 37.25
N GLU A 556 -4.44 -33.05 38.48
CA GLU A 556 -5.18 -34.12 39.15
C GLU A 556 -6.56 -33.66 39.62
N GLY A 557 -7.58 -34.47 39.33
CA GLY A 557 -8.95 -34.33 39.80
C GLY A 557 -9.98 -34.33 38.67
N GLN A 558 -11.14 -33.73 38.92
CA GLN A 558 -12.27 -33.74 37.97
C GLN A 558 -12.24 -32.54 37.03
N TRP A 559 -12.20 -32.81 35.72
CA TRP A 559 -12.36 -31.85 34.65
C TRP A 559 -13.78 -31.93 34.09
N ILE A 560 -14.48 -30.80 34.02
CA ILE A 560 -15.89 -30.74 33.60
C ILE A 560 -15.98 -29.94 32.29
N LEU A 561 -16.47 -30.59 31.24
CA LEU A 561 -16.82 -29.98 29.97
C LEU A 561 -18.32 -29.63 29.98
N GLU A 562 -18.64 -28.35 29.92
CA GLU A 562 -20.01 -27.84 29.78
C GLU A 562 -20.23 -27.39 28.34
N ILE A 563 -21.31 -27.88 27.71
CA ILE A 563 -21.74 -27.42 26.40
C ILE A 563 -23.20 -26.98 26.53
N ILE A 564 -23.44 -25.70 26.25
CA ILE A 564 -24.77 -25.10 26.28
C ILE A 564 -25.21 -24.91 24.82
N ASP A 565 -26.39 -25.43 24.49
CA ASP A 565 -27.04 -25.22 23.19
C ASP A 565 -28.22 -24.27 23.38
N SER A 566 -28.04 -23.01 22.94
CA SER A 566 -29.06 -21.99 23.07
C SER A 566 -30.12 -22.10 21.96
N PRO A 567 -31.43 -22.06 22.29
CA PRO A 567 -32.47 -22.05 21.26
C PRO A 567 -32.38 -20.78 20.40
N SER A 568 -32.67 -20.92 19.10
CA SER A 568 -32.62 -19.84 18.12
C SER A 568 -33.82 -19.95 17.18
N SER A 569 -34.36 -18.81 16.73
CA SER A 569 -35.46 -18.76 15.74
C SER A 569 -35.04 -19.26 14.34
N LEU A 570 -33.73 -19.38 14.10
CA LEU A 570 -33.16 -19.79 12.81
C LEU A 570 -33.05 -21.31 12.63
N ARG A 571 -33.43 -22.11 13.63
CA ARG A 571 -33.45 -23.58 13.56
C ARG A 571 -34.67 -24.14 14.29
N ASN A 572 -35.03 -25.39 14.02
CA ASN A 572 -36.00 -26.08 14.86
C ASN A 572 -35.43 -26.24 16.29
N PRO A 573 -36.04 -25.62 17.32
CA PRO A 573 -35.53 -25.68 18.69
C PRO A 573 -35.59 -27.09 19.29
N GLU A 574 -36.40 -28.00 18.73
CA GLU A 574 -36.50 -29.39 19.17
C GLU A 574 -35.27 -30.24 18.79
N VAL A 575 -34.49 -29.80 17.80
CA VAL A 575 -33.28 -30.50 17.33
C VAL A 575 -32.06 -29.98 18.08
N LEU A 576 -31.65 -30.68 19.13
CA LEU A 576 -30.49 -30.32 19.96
C LEU A 576 -29.16 -30.84 19.40
N GLY A 577 -28.09 -30.13 19.74
CA GLY A 577 -26.71 -30.57 19.55
C GLY A 577 -26.36 -31.91 20.18
N LYS A 578 -25.43 -32.65 19.57
CA LYS A 578 -24.91 -33.91 20.11
C LYS A 578 -23.38 -33.93 20.18
N LEU A 579 -22.84 -34.04 21.40
CA LEU A 579 -21.45 -34.38 21.63
C LEU A 579 -21.24 -35.90 21.41
N LYS A 580 -20.41 -36.26 20.44
CA LYS A 580 -20.09 -37.67 20.09
C LYS A 580 -18.85 -38.16 20.82
N GLU A 581 -17.82 -37.32 20.86
CA GLU A 581 -16.53 -37.64 21.46
C GLU A 581 -15.92 -36.37 22.02
N TRP A 582 -15.19 -36.50 23.13
CA TRP A 582 -14.20 -35.50 23.49
C TRP A 582 -12.95 -36.11 24.11
N THR A 583 -11.81 -35.46 23.89
CA THR A 583 -10.52 -35.86 24.44
C THR A 583 -9.91 -34.69 25.19
N LEU A 584 -9.51 -34.93 26.44
CA LEU A 584 -8.74 -34.01 27.27
C LEU A 584 -7.26 -34.29 27.08
N VAL A 585 -6.49 -33.27 26.67
CA VAL A 585 -5.03 -33.33 26.55
C VAL A 585 -4.43 -32.27 27.46
N LEU A 586 -3.65 -32.72 28.44
CA LEU A 586 -2.95 -31.86 29.40
C LEU A 586 -1.48 -31.79 28.99
N TYR A 587 -0.96 -30.59 28.79
CA TYR A 587 0.46 -30.33 28.63
C TYR A 587 1.00 -29.70 29.91
N GLY A 588 2.23 -30.04 30.28
CA GLY A 588 2.87 -29.39 31.41
C GLY A 588 4.04 -30.17 31.98
N THR A 589 4.28 -30.03 33.28
CA THR A 589 5.48 -30.56 33.95
C THR A 589 5.13 -31.48 35.11
N SER A 590 5.98 -32.48 35.32
CA SER A 590 5.87 -33.42 36.45
C SER A 590 6.35 -32.78 37.77
N GLY A 591 7.36 -31.90 37.70
CA GLY A 591 7.87 -31.09 38.82
C GLY A 591 7.38 -29.65 38.79
N HIS A 592 7.46 -28.94 39.91
CA HIS A 592 7.04 -27.53 39.97
C HIS A 592 7.99 -26.64 39.15
N PRO A 593 7.48 -25.81 38.22
CA PRO A 593 8.31 -25.08 37.25
C PRO A 593 9.25 -24.05 37.87
N TYR A 594 8.97 -23.56 39.10
CA TYR A 594 9.73 -22.50 39.76
C TYR A 594 10.53 -22.91 41.03
N GLN A 595 10.85 -24.19 41.23
CA GLN A 595 11.54 -24.64 42.46
C GLN A 595 13.01 -24.19 42.58
N SER A 596 13.42 -23.78 43.79
CA SER A 596 14.82 -23.51 44.17
C SER A 596 15.43 -24.72 44.89
N HIS A 597 16.33 -25.46 44.24
CA HIS A 597 17.20 -26.40 44.97
C HIS A 597 18.40 -25.66 45.57
N GLY A 598 18.52 -25.71 46.90
CA GLY A 598 19.65 -25.20 47.67
C GLY A 598 20.92 -26.04 47.52
N THR A 599 22.03 -25.32 47.34
CA THR A 599 23.46 -25.65 47.61
C THR A 599 23.91 -27.10 47.76
N GLN A 600 24.92 -27.53 46.97
CA GLN A 600 26.23 -28.04 47.45
C GLN A 600 27.22 -28.24 46.27
N HIS A 601 28.45 -27.69 46.42
CA HIS A 601 29.78 -28.06 45.87
C HIS A 601 29.92 -28.51 44.38
N SER A 602 30.91 -28.09 43.59
CA SER A 602 32.33 -27.85 43.88
C SER A 602 32.97 -27.03 42.75
N ARG A 603 33.90 -26.14 43.13
CA ARG A 603 34.84 -25.48 42.22
C ARG A 603 35.63 -26.53 41.42
N SER A 604 35.77 -26.32 40.11
CA SER A 604 36.92 -26.82 39.36
C SER A 604 37.33 -25.85 38.27
N ARG A 605 38.63 -25.55 38.27
CA ARG A 605 39.38 -24.66 37.36
C ARG A 605 39.52 -25.30 35.97
N MET A 606 39.50 -24.48 34.92
CA MET A 606 40.22 -24.71 33.66
C MET A 606 41.00 -23.41 33.38
N LEU A 607 42.33 -23.38 33.60
CA LEU A 607 43.42 -23.73 32.66
C LEU A 607 43.52 -22.72 31.51
N GLU A 608 44.35 -21.70 31.75
CA GLU A 608 44.94 -20.78 30.77
C GLU A 608 46.24 -21.34 30.15
N ILE A 609 46.71 -20.60 29.13
CA ILE A 609 48.10 -20.40 28.64
C ILE A 609 48.48 -21.25 27.39
N PRO A 610 49.28 -20.77 26.39
CA PRO A 610 49.91 -19.44 26.16
C PRO A 610 49.74 -18.82 24.74
N THR A 611 49.84 -17.50 24.68
CA THR A 611 50.45 -16.74 23.58
C THR A 611 51.99 -16.78 23.66
N PRO A 612 52.74 -16.71 22.54
CA PRO A 612 54.16 -16.38 22.60
C PRO A 612 54.39 -14.87 22.55
N SER A 613 55.21 -14.45 23.49
CA SER A 613 55.87 -13.16 23.67
C SER A 613 56.76 -12.72 22.49
N ARG A 614 56.88 -11.40 22.28
CA ARG A 614 58.17 -10.69 22.18
C ARG A 614 57.98 -9.18 22.34
N ASP A 615 58.82 -8.58 23.17
CA ASP A 615 59.03 -7.16 23.43
C ASP A 615 60.51 -6.85 23.04
N PRO A 616 61.03 -5.61 23.12
CA PRO A 616 61.02 -4.52 22.12
C PRO A 616 62.44 -4.12 21.65
N ASN A 617 62.52 -3.30 20.58
CA ASN A 617 63.60 -2.35 20.20
C ASN A 617 64.13 -2.47 18.76
N GLY A 618 63.70 -1.53 17.91
CA GLY A 618 64.29 -1.15 16.62
C GLY A 618 63.33 -0.25 15.82
N PRO A 619 63.74 0.91 15.26
CA PRO A 619 62.84 1.77 14.50
C PRO A 619 62.44 1.10 13.16
N GLU A 620 61.15 1.09 12.85
CA GLU A 620 60.63 0.63 11.56
C GLU A 620 61.01 1.60 10.43
N PRO A 621 61.42 1.09 9.25
CA PRO A 621 61.76 1.94 8.10
C PRO A 621 60.51 2.57 7.46
N PRO A 622 60.64 3.73 6.78
CA PRO A 622 59.53 4.38 6.08
C PRO A 622 58.89 3.44 5.03
N PRO A 623 57.55 3.39 4.92
CA PRO A 623 56.81 2.38 4.13
C PRO A 623 57.05 2.40 2.61
N GLU A 624 57.81 3.38 2.09
CA GLU A 624 58.13 3.53 0.67
C GLU A 624 59.61 3.22 0.32
N CYS A 625 60.44 2.93 1.33
CA CYS A 625 61.85 2.55 1.14
C CYS A 625 61.97 1.06 0.76
N GLY A 626 62.73 0.75 -0.29
CA GLY A 626 62.96 -0.62 -0.72
C GLY A 626 64.09 -1.32 0.03
N ASP A 627 64.49 -2.48 -0.49
CA ASP A 627 65.33 -3.47 0.19
C ASP A 627 66.78 -3.00 0.49
N GLN A 628 67.17 -1.81 0.07
CA GLN A 628 68.51 -1.26 0.34
C GLN A 628 68.57 -0.37 1.59
N GLY A 629 67.44 -0.22 2.29
CA GLY A 629 67.37 0.49 3.57
C GLY A 629 67.30 2.01 3.41
N CYS A 630 67.39 2.69 4.55
CA CYS A 630 67.30 4.14 4.68
C CYS A 630 68.48 4.67 5.51
N ASP A 631 68.97 5.87 5.18
CA ASP A 631 70.02 6.58 5.94
C ASP A 631 69.45 7.65 6.88
N GLY A 632 68.11 7.71 7.00
CA GLY A 632 67.36 8.64 7.85
C GLY A 632 65.86 8.32 7.89
N PRO A 633 65.09 9.01 8.75
CA PRO A 633 63.69 8.68 9.03
C PRO A 633 62.67 9.24 8.02
N ASP A 634 63.07 10.14 7.12
CA ASP A 634 62.15 10.81 6.19
C ASP A 634 62.16 10.17 4.78
N PRO A 635 61.08 10.32 3.96
CA PRO A 635 60.93 9.70 2.64
C PRO A 635 61.96 10.09 1.56
N ASP A 636 62.81 11.09 1.85
CA ASP A 636 63.94 11.54 1.04
C ASP A 636 65.28 10.89 1.44
N HIS A 637 65.29 10.10 2.52
CA HIS A 637 66.42 9.32 3.03
C HIS A 637 66.32 7.82 2.66
N CYS A 638 65.46 7.48 1.70
CA CYS A 638 65.41 6.12 1.13
C CYS A 638 66.53 5.93 0.09
N LEU A 639 67.37 4.91 0.28
CA LEU A 639 68.43 4.58 -0.68
C LEU A 639 67.85 4.06 -2.01
N ASN A 640 66.69 3.40 -1.97
CA ASN A 640 65.87 3.02 -3.12
C ASN A 640 64.36 3.13 -2.81
N CYS A 641 63.54 3.36 -3.85
CA CYS A 641 62.08 3.46 -3.72
C CYS A 641 61.39 2.18 -4.19
N ILE A 642 60.32 1.76 -3.50
CA ILE A 642 59.50 0.61 -3.91
C ILE A 642 58.77 0.90 -5.23
N HIS A 643 58.11 2.06 -5.32
CA HIS A 643 57.25 2.43 -6.45
C HIS A 643 57.94 3.40 -7.43
N TYR A 644 57.92 4.71 -7.16
CA TYR A 644 58.51 5.72 -8.06
C TYR A 644 59.41 6.70 -7.33
N SER A 645 60.48 7.13 -8.01
CA SER A 645 61.32 8.23 -7.55
C SER A 645 60.93 9.56 -8.21
N LEU A 646 60.70 10.59 -7.39
CA LEU A 646 60.53 11.98 -7.80
C LEU A 646 61.88 12.70 -7.63
N GLY A 647 62.47 13.19 -8.71
CA GLY A 647 63.79 13.85 -8.70
C GLY A 647 64.97 12.95 -9.08
N SER A 648 66.17 13.32 -8.68
CA SER A 648 67.44 12.63 -8.93
C SER A 648 68.34 12.80 -7.71
N LEU A 649 69.34 11.92 -7.52
CA LEU A 649 70.32 12.01 -6.43
C LEU A 649 71.00 13.38 -6.30
N LYS A 650 71.05 14.17 -7.38
CA LYS A 650 71.63 15.53 -7.40
C LYS A 650 70.66 16.65 -7.04
N THR A 651 69.36 16.40 -6.97
CA THR A 651 68.31 17.43 -6.83
C THR A 651 67.36 17.16 -5.66
N GLY A 652 67.67 16.19 -4.79
CA GLY A 652 66.74 15.60 -3.84
C GLY A 652 65.89 14.52 -4.51
N ARG A 653 65.93 13.29 -3.98
CA ARG A 653 65.11 12.15 -4.41
C ARG A 653 64.05 11.92 -3.33
N THR A 654 62.79 11.81 -3.71
CA THR A 654 61.70 11.48 -2.79
C THR A 654 60.92 10.29 -3.36
N CYS A 655 60.64 9.29 -2.53
CA CYS A 655 59.85 8.13 -2.94
C CYS A 655 58.35 8.43 -2.85
N VAL A 656 57.60 8.07 -3.89
CA VAL A 656 56.15 8.28 -3.99
C VAL A 656 55.46 7.05 -4.56
N SER A 657 54.27 6.73 -4.04
CA SER A 657 53.43 5.63 -4.53
C SER A 657 52.80 5.92 -5.91
N HIS A 658 52.52 7.20 -6.19
CA HIS A 658 51.98 7.68 -7.47
C HIS A 658 52.61 9.01 -7.87
N CYS A 659 52.73 9.28 -9.18
CA CYS A 659 53.32 10.52 -9.65
C CYS A 659 52.39 11.73 -9.44
N PRO A 660 52.90 12.84 -8.87
CA PRO A 660 52.09 14.04 -8.63
C PRO A 660 51.74 14.77 -9.93
N LEU A 661 50.74 15.66 -9.88
CA LEU A 661 50.26 16.44 -11.02
C LEU A 661 51.40 17.13 -11.79
N GLY A 662 51.34 17.09 -13.11
CA GLY A 662 52.40 17.53 -14.02
C GLY A 662 53.50 16.49 -14.27
N PHE A 663 53.36 15.27 -13.74
CA PHE A 663 54.25 14.13 -14.02
C PHE A 663 53.43 12.87 -14.36
N TYR A 664 54.01 12.01 -15.19
CA TYR A 664 53.50 10.67 -15.49
C TYR A 664 54.51 9.60 -15.05
N ASP A 665 54.03 8.40 -14.81
CA ASP A 665 54.80 7.23 -14.43
C ASP A 665 55.59 6.69 -15.63
N ASN A 666 56.90 6.58 -15.47
CA ASN A 666 57.74 5.87 -16.43
C ASN A 666 58.11 4.51 -15.85
N LEU A 667 57.41 3.47 -16.34
CA LEU A 667 57.52 2.09 -15.86
C LEU A 667 58.94 1.50 -16.08
N GLU A 668 59.61 1.85 -17.18
CA GLU A 668 60.98 1.37 -17.47
C GLU A 668 62.04 1.89 -16.50
N ALA A 669 61.87 3.12 -16.00
CA ALA A 669 62.86 3.80 -15.16
C ALA A 669 62.42 3.95 -13.70
N ARG A 670 61.24 3.41 -13.31
CA ARG A 670 60.60 3.56 -11.99
C ARG A 670 60.73 4.98 -11.42
N ARG A 671 60.41 5.97 -12.25
CA ARG A 671 60.51 7.39 -11.89
C ARG A 671 59.43 8.22 -12.52
N CYS A 672 59.07 9.30 -11.86
CA CYS A 672 58.12 10.27 -12.39
C CYS A 672 58.79 11.20 -13.40
N ARG A 673 58.25 11.28 -14.62
CA ARG A 673 58.73 12.19 -15.69
C ARG A 673 57.71 13.31 -15.94
N ARG A 674 58.19 14.51 -16.26
CA ARG A 674 57.30 15.67 -16.47
C ARG A 674 56.46 15.51 -17.74
N CYS A 675 55.19 15.88 -17.62
CA CYS A 675 54.28 16.10 -18.73
C CYS A 675 54.74 17.23 -19.65
N HIS A 676 54.16 17.28 -20.86
CA HIS A 676 54.29 18.44 -21.74
C HIS A 676 53.83 19.73 -21.03
N LYS A 677 54.43 20.88 -21.37
CA LYS A 677 54.28 22.16 -20.63
C LYS A 677 52.82 22.64 -20.53
N GLY A 678 51.97 22.28 -21.50
CA GLY A 678 50.54 22.63 -21.54
C GLY A 678 49.62 21.72 -20.73
N CYS A 679 50.13 20.59 -20.22
CA CYS A 679 49.29 19.52 -19.67
C CYS A 679 49.45 19.43 -18.15
N GLU A 680 48.34 19.16 -17.48
CA GLU A 680 48.25 18.99 -16.04
C GLU A 680 48.28 17.50 -15.68
N ARG A 681 47.56 16.67 -16.44
CA ARG A 681 47.71 15.20 -16.43
C ARG A 681 48.09 14.72 -17.84
N CYS A 682 48.97 13.74 -17.90
CA CYS A 682 49.42 13.15 -19.16
C CYS A 682 49.75 11.66 -18.98
N VAL A 683 49.80 10.94 -20.09
CA VAL A 683 50.29 9.55 -20.14
C VAL A 683 51.68 9.45 -20.78
N GLY A 684 52.20 10.57 -21.29
CA GLY A 684 53.49 10.64 -21.96
C GLY A 684 54.02 12.06 -22.07
N ARG A 685 55.17 12.21 -22.73
CA ARG A 685 55.90 13.49 -22.80
C ARG A 685 55.47 14.37 -23.97
N THR A 686 54.76 13.81 -24.94
CA THR A 686 54.40 14.54 -26.16
C THR A 686 53.18 15.45 -25.94
N PRO A 687 52.99 16.49 -26.77
CA PRO A 687 51.86 17.41 -26.65
C PRO A 687 50.50 16.76 -26.90
N THR A 688 50.47 15.57 -27.51
CA THR A 688 49.29 14.78 -27.89
C THR A 688 49.01 13.64 -26.90
N GLU A 689 49.62 13.65 -25.71
CA GLU A 689 49.43 12.59 -24.71
C GLU A 689 48.82 13.15 -23.42
N CYS A 690 47.98 14.17 -23.57
CA CYS A 690 47.44 14.92 -22.45
C CYS A 690 46.05 14.40 -22.09
N ARG A 691 45.81 14.26 -20.80
CA ARG A 691 44.50 13.88 -20.22
C ARG A 691 43.77 15.06 -19.60
N SER A 692 44.51 16.10 -19.19
CA SER A 692 43.94 17.38 -18.79
C SER A 692 44.92 18.51 -19.06
N CYS A 693 44.39 19.72 -19.25
CA CYS A 693 45.17 20.91 -19.57
C CYS A 693 45.43 21.77 -18.34
N ARG A 694 46.52 22.54 -18.36
CA ARG A 694 46.74 23.53 -17.31
C ARG A 694 45.72 24.65 -17.43
N ARG A 695 45.33 25.18 -16.26
CA ARG A 695 44.40 26.30 -16.10
C ARG A 695 44.66 27.42 -17.12
N GLY A 696 43.64 27.75 -17.93
CA GLY A 696 43.71 28.75 -19.00
C GLY A 696 43.95 28.19 -20.41
N LEU A 697 44.01 26.87 -20.57
CA LEU A 697 44.09 26.19 -21.88
C LEU A 697 42.88 25.29 -22.10
N TYR A 698 42.43 25.19 -23.35
CA TYR A 698 41.34 24.32 -23.79
C TYR A 698 41.85 22.93 -24.17
N PHE A 699 41.15 21.89 -23.70
CA PHE A 699 41.44 20.51 -24.08
C PHE A 699 40.71 20.14 -25.37
N ASN A 700 41.46 19.65 -26.36
CA ASN A 700 40.89 19.11 -27.58
C ASN A 700 40.86 17.57 -27.48
N PRO A 701 39.67 16.95 -27.35
CA PRO A 701 39.54 15.51 -27.20
C PRO A 701 39.90 14.71 -28.46
N LEU A 702 39.87 15.32 -29.66
CA LEU A 702 40.13 14.62 -30.92
C LEU A 702 41.61 14.32 -31.16
N ASN A 703 42.51 15.17 -30.66
CA ASN A 703 43.96 15.02 -30.82
C ASN A 703 44.71 15.01 -29.47
N THR A 704 43.97 15.05 -28.34
CA THR A 704 44.49 15.01 -26.97
C THR A 704 45.58 16.06 -26.71
N THR A 705 45.37 17.27 -27.26
CA THR A 705 46.26 18.44 -27.09
C THR A 705 45.60 19.56 -26.28
N CYS A 706 46.43 20.49 -25.79
CA CYS A 706 46.00 21.68 -25.07
C CYS A 706 46.34 22.94 -25.86
N SER A 707 45.35 23.79 -26.16
CA SER A 707 45.50 25.03 -26.95
C SER A 707 44.91 26.25 -26.25
N GLU A 708 45.34 27.45 -26.64
CA GLU A 708 44.83 28.72 -26.07
C GLU A 708 43.47 29.14 -26.65
N THR A 709 43.07 28.57 -27.80
CA THR A 709 41.79 28.84 -28.48
C THR A 709 41.19 27.56 -29.05
N CYS A 710 39.86 27.51 -29.18
CA CYS A 710 39.16 26.41 -29.85
C CYS A 710 39.34 26.48 -31.38
N PRO A 711 39.50 25.33 -32.08
CA PRO A 711 39.56 25.26 -33.53
C PRO A 711 38.26 25.78 -34.19
N ALA A 712 38.34 26.24 -35.44
CA ALA A 712 37.18 26.70 -36.20
C ALA A 712 36.09 25.60 -36.25
N GLY A 713 34.84 25.97 -35.91
CA GLY A 713 33.71 25.04 -35.79
C GLY A 713 33.43 24.54 -34.37
N TYR A 714 34.20 25.01 -33.36
CA TYR A 714 33.99 24.69 -31.95
C TYR A 714 33.98 25.95 -31.08
N PHE A 715 33.23 25.94 -29.97
CA PHE A 715 33.13 27.03 -28.98
C PHE A 715 33.53 26.56 -27.57
N ALA A 716 33.91 27.52 -26.72
CA ALA A 716 34.37 27.28 -25.36
C ALA A 716 33.19 27.20 -24.38
N ASP A 717 33.16 26.16 -23.53
CA ASP A 717 32.23 26.05 -22.41
C ASP A 717 32.84 26.65 -21.13
N ASP A 718 32.31 27.79 -20.68
CA ASP A 718 32.74 28.50 -19.45
C ASP A 718 31.89 28.13 -18.20
N SER A 719 31.00 27.13 -18.29
CA SER A 719 30.04 26.80 -17.22
C SER A 719 30.61 25.94 -16.09
N ASN A 720 31.82 25.39 -16.24
CA ASN A 720 32.43 24.51 -15.25
C ASN A 720 33.31 25.27 -14.23
N THR A 721 32.93 25.22 -12.94
CA THR A 721 33.62 25.97 -11.86
C THR A 721 34.83 25.23 -11.26
N ASP A 722 35.09 23.98 -11.66
CA ASP A 722 36.36 23.32 -11.39
C ASP A 722 37.42 23.75 -12.41
N ARG A 723 38.33 24.63 -11.94
CA ARG A 723 39.32 25.36 -12.75
C ARG A 723 40.50 24.50 -13.27
N ALA A 724 40.21 23.35 -13.88
CA ALA A 724 41.22 22.44 -14.43
C ALA A 724 40.99 21.92 -15.86
N SER A 725 39.83 22.07 -16.53
CA SER A 725 39.71 21.67 -17.95
C SER A 725 38.50 22.31 -18.65
N LEU A 726 38.71 23.32 -19.50
CA LEU A 726 37.69 23.85 -20.42
C LEU A 726 37.73 23.02 -21.73
N ILE A 727 36.58 22.59 -22.24
CA ILE A 727 36.47 21.71 -23.42
C ILE A 727 35.87 22.49 -24.60
N CYS A 728 36.35 22.22 -25.82
CA CYS A 728 35.79 22.81 -27.04
C CYS A 728 34.62 21.94 -27.56
N PHE A 729 33.43 22.52 -27.71
CA PHE A 729 32.21 21.87 -28.24
C PHE A 729 31.90 22.29 -29.67
N SER A 730 31.41 21.39 -30.51
CA SER A 730 31.08 21.70 -31.91
C SER A 730 29.87 22.65 -32.02
N ALA A 731 29.98 23.70 -32.83
CA ALA A 731 28.86 24.56 -33.21
C ALA A 731 28.33 24.13 -34.58
N ILE A 732 27.24 23.37 -34.62
CA ILE A 732 26.24 23.31 -35.71
C ILE A 732 25.05 22.41 -35.29
N LEU A 733 23.83 22.91 -35.60
CA LEU A 733 22.48 22.32 -35.61
C LEU A 733 21.57 22.51 -34.38
N CYS A 734 20.33 22.92 -34.66
CA CYS A 734 19.20 22.95 -33.74
C CYS A 734 19.15 21.66 -32.91
N VAL A 735 19.18 21.80 -31.59
CA VAL A 735 19.22 20.64 -30.68
C VAL A 735 17.81 20.11 -30.50
N CYS A 736 17.55 18.92 -31.04
CA CYS A 736 16.61 17.99 -30.45
C CYS A 736 17.35 17.25 -29.33
N VAL A 737 16.75 17.10 -28.16
CA VAL A 737 17.27 16.19 -27.13
C VAL A 737 16.77 14.80 -27.50
N GLN A 738 17.69 13.88 -27.77
CA GLN A 738 17.33 12.56 -28.28
C GLN A 738 18.28 11.50 -27.77
N ASP A 739 17.76 10.61 -26.92
CA ASP A 739 18.47 9.43 -26.46
C ASP A 739 18.04 8.20 -27.28
N GLN A 740 19.02 7.49 -27.86
CA GLN A 740 18.75 6.32 -28.71
C GLN A 740 19.59 5.11 -28.31
N ILE A 741 18.94 3.96 -28.11
CA ILE A 741 19.62 2.65 -28.06
C ILE A 741 19.39 1.93 -29.40
N GLY A 742 20.46 1.60 -30.13
CA GLY A 742 20.41 0.91 -31.42
C GLY A 742 21.42 -0.24 -31.58
N TRP A 743 21.06 -1.27 -32.36
CA TRP A 743 21.89 -2.43 -32.77
C TRP A 743 22.62 -3.17 -31.64
N SER A 744 21.89 -3.97 -30.87
CA SER A 744 22.52 -4.84 -29.85
C SER A 744 21.68 -6.09 -29.53
N VAL A 745 22.36 -7.19 -29.19
CA VAL A 745 21.76 -8.36 -28.54
C VAL A 745 22.17 -8.31 -27.07
N VAL A 746 21.26 -7.90 -26.21
CA VAL A 746 21.53 -7.68 -24.78
C VAL A 746 20.38 -8.25 -23.96
N GLN A 747 20.63 -8.68 -22.72
CA GLN A 747 19.53 -9.18 -21.88
C GLN A 747 18.53 -8.08 -21.53
N SER A 748 19.00 -6.85 -21.33
CA SER A 748 18.18 -5.68 -21.02
C SER A 748 18.71 -4.45 -21.77
N ALA A 749 17.80 -3.66 -22.33
CA ALA A 749 18.07 -2.35 -22.93
C ALA A 749 17.12 -1.35 -22.31
N CYS A 750 17.62 -0.50 -21.42
CA CYS A 750 16.78 0.47 -20.71
C CYS A 750 17.37 1.87 -20.70
N LEU A 751 16.50 2.85 -20.83
CA LEU A 751 16.75 4.27 -20.68
C LEU A 751 15.99 4.71 -19.42
N ASN A 752 16.72 5.27 -18.45
CA ASN A 752 16.17 5.70 -17.17
C ASN A 752 16.55 7.16 -16.90
N ASP A 753 15.76 7.84 -16.07
CA ASP A 753 16.09 9.13 -15.44
C ASP A 753 16.32 10.29 -16.43
N HIS A 754 15.36 10.54 -17.33
CA HIS A 754 15.43 11.66 -18.25
C HIS A 754 14.67 12.88 -17.69
N TYR A 755 15.42 13.92 -17.30
CA TYR A 755 14.86 15.13 -16.72
C TYR A 755 15.12 16.33 -17.62
N LEU A 756 14.05 16.97 -18.09
CA LEU A 756 14.15 18.18 -18.90
C LEU A 756 13.28 19.32 -18.37
N ALA A 757 13.88 20.51 -18.25
CA ALA A 757 13.17 21.74 -17.96
C ALA A 757 13.40 22.76 -19.08
N ASN A 758 12.36 23.03 -19.88
CA ASN A 758 12.41 24.01 -20.97
C ASN A 758 11.77 25.34 -20.55
N ASN A 759 12.55 26.43 -20.63
CA ASN A 759 12.06 27.79 -20.42
C ASN A 759 12.20 28.67 -21.69
N GLY A 760 12.62 28.09 -22.83
CA GLY A 760 12.91 28.79 -24.09
C GLY A 760 12.26 28.12 -25.30
N GLY A 761 12.78 28.38 -26.50
CA GLY A 761 12.36 27.68 -27.72
C GLY A 761 13.20 26.42 -27.95
N LEU A 762 12.59 25.24 -27.91
CA LEU A 762 13.24 23.96 -28.16
C LEU A 762 12.56 23.21 -29.31
N ALA A 763 13.35 22.55 -30.15
CA ALA A 763 12.89 21.92 -31.39
C ALA A 763 12.20 20.56 -31.18
N GLY A 764 12.41 19.89 -30.04
CA GLY A 764 11.76 18.61 -29.69
C GLY A 764 12.57 17.77 -28.70
N VAL A 765 11.91 16.80 -28.10
CA VAL A 765 12.48 15.74 -27.23
C VAL A 765 12.03 14.39 -27.78
N GLN A 766 12.96 13.44 -27.92
CA GLN A 766 12.61 12.12 -28.45
C GLN A 766 13.49 10.99 -27.92
N ASP A 767 12.95 10.09 -27.10
CA ASP A 767 13.66 8.91 -26.62
C ASP A 767 13.25 7.64 -27.36
N GLN A 768 14.23 6.82 -27.73
CA GLN A 768 13.95 5.64 -28.55
C GLN A 768 14.83 4.41 -28.30
N ILE A 769 14.19 3.23 -28.33
CA ILE A 769 14.87 1.93 -28.35
C ILE A 769 14.54 1.22 -29.67
N GLY A 770 15.57 0.93 -30.49
CA GLY A 770 15.42 0.38 -31.84
C GLY A 770 16.33 -0.83 -32.16
N TRP A 771 15.85 -1.78 -32.97
CA TRP A 771 16.66 -2.84 -33.64
C TRP A 771 17.51 -3.72 -32.70
N SER A 772 16.87 -4.35 -31.71
CA SER A 772 17.56 -5.17 -30.71
C SER A 772 16.79 -6.47 -30.39
N VAL A 773 17.51 -7.56 -30.12
CA VAL A 773 16.91 -8.78 -29.57
C VAL A 773 17.23 -8.76 -28.09
N VAL A 774 16.23 -8.47 -27.26
CA VAL A 774 16.41 -8.22 -25.83
C VAL A 774 15.37 -8.97 -25.03
N GLN A 775 15.68 -9.42 -23.82
CA GLN A 775 14.65 -10.02 -22.98
C GLN A 775 13.72 -8.93 -22.43
N SER A 776 14.28 -7.77 -22.08
CA SER A 776 13.55 -6.62 -21.56
C SER A 776 14.00 -5.32 -22.25
N ALA A 777 13.04 -4.52 -22.69
CA ALA A 777 13.25 -3.14 -23.16
C ALA A 777 12.45 -2.19 -22.26
N CYS A 778 13.07 -1.12 -21.74
CA CYS A 778 12.34 -0.19 -20.88
C CYS A 778 12.75 1.29 -21.03
N LEU A 779 11.76 2.16 -20.90
CA LEU A 779 11.91 3.61 -20.80
C LEU A 779 11.27 4.01 -19.48
N ASN A 780 12.07 4.44 -18.50
CA ASN A 780 11.57 4.79 -17.17
C ASN A 780 11.93 6.24 -16.81
N ASP A 781 11.10 6.86 -16.00
CA ASP A 781 11.41 8.11 -15.30
C ASP A 781 11.70 9.28 -16.26
N HIS A 782 10.73 9.62 -17.12
CA HIS A 782 10.81 10.78 -18.00
C HIS A 782 10.01 11.96 -17.45
N TYR A 783 10.72 12.99 -17.00
CA TYR A 783 10.16 14.16 -16.34
C TYR A 783 10.41 15.41 -17.18
N LEU A 784 9.32 16.02 -17.66
CA LEU A 784 9.37 17.23 -18.47
C LEU A 784 8.59 18.39 -17.82
N ALA A 785 9.27 19.51 -17.63
CA ALA A 785 8.65 20.78 -17.26
C ALA A 785 8.84 21.81 -18.38
N ASN A 786 7.76 22.21 -19.05
CA ASN A 786 7.78 23.21 -20.13
C ASN A 786 7.09 24.52 -19.74
N ASN A 787 7.84 25.62 -19.73
CA ASN A 787 7.34 26.98 -19.61
C ASN A 787 7.56 27.82 -20.89
N GLY A 788 8.20 27.25 -21.91
CA GLY A 788 8.56 27.91 -23.17
C GLY A 788 7.81 27.37 -24.39
N GLY A 789 8.37 27.56 -25.59
CA GLY A 789 7.86 26.96 -26.82
C GLY A 789 8.58 25.64 -27.10
N LEU A 790 7.86 24.53 -27.22
CA LEU A 790 8.40 23.21 -27.52
C LEU A 790 7.62 22.57 -28.67
N ALA A 791 8.32 22.09 -29.70
CA ALA A 791 7.66 21.56 -30.89
C ALA A 791 7.11 20.13 -30.75
N GLY A 792 7.47 19.39 -29.69
CA GLY A 792 6.91 18.06 -29.42
C GLY A 792 7.77 17.21 -28.48
N VAL A 793 7.18 16.15 -27.92
CA VAL A 793 7.80 15.13 -27.08
C VAL A 793 7.35 13.77 -27.61
N GLN A 794 8.27 12.83 -27.79
CA GLN A 794 7.92 11.51 -28.34
C GLN A 794 8.80 10.38 -27.81
N ASP A 795 8.22 9.43 -27.08
CA ASP A 795 8.95 8.26 -26.57
C ASP A 795 8.53 6.99 -27.33
N GLN A 796 9.51 6.16 -27.72
CA GLN A 796 9.22 5.01 -28.58
C GLN A 796 10.07 3.76 -28.34
N ILE A 797 9.43 2.59 -28.32
CA ILE A 797 10.11 1.27 -28.39
C ILE A 797 9.69 0.56 -29.68
N GLY A 798 10.65 0.19 -30.56
CA GLY A 798 10.32 -0.60 -31.76
C GLY A 798 11.41 -1.43 -32.44
N TRP A 799 10.99 -2.34 -33.34
CA TRP A 799 11.83 -3.28 -34.13
C TRP A 799 12.64 -4.29 -33.30
N SER A 800 11.98 -4.99 -32.38
CA SER A 800 12.65 -5.89 -31.44
C SER A 800 11.86 -7.18 -31.17
N VAL A 801 12.56 -8.31 -30.96
CA VAL A 801 11.94 -9.52 -30.37
C VAL A 801 12.21 -9.43 -28.89
N VAL A 802 11.15 -9.23 -28.10
CA VAL A 802 11.27 -8.88 -26.68
C VAL A 802 10.37 -9.76 -25.84
N GLN A 803 10.77 -10.13 -24.62
CA GLN A 803 9.81 -10.77 -23.71
C GLN A 803 8.91 -9.72 -23.06
N SER A 804 9.48 -8.60 -22.59
CA SER A 804 8.76 -7.47 -21.98
C SER A 804 9.25 -6.11 -22.50
N ALA A 805 8.33 -5.26 -22.96
CA ALA A 805 8.60 -3.89 -23.40
C ALA A 805 7.71 -2.90 -22.65
N CYS A 806 8.28 -1.97 -21.89
CA CYS A 806 7.48 -1.07 -21.05
C CYS A 806 8.00 0.37 -21.02
N LEU A 807 7.07 1.32 -21.07
CA LEU A 807 7.30 2.74 -20.71
C LEU A 807 6.66 2.95 -19.33
N ASN A 808 7.43 3.47 -18.38
CA ASN A 808 6.93 3.75 -17.03
C ASN A 808 7.29 5.19 -16.63
N ASP A 809 6.45 5.81 -15.80
CA ASP A 809 6.77 7.05 -15.10
C ASP A 809 7.03 8.24 -16.04
N HIS A 810 6.03 8.62 -16.84
CA HIS A 810 6.09 9.81 -17.71
C HIS A 810 5.34 10.99 -17.07
N TYR A 811 6.08 11.99 -16.62
CA TYR A 811 5.55 13.15 -15.91
C TYR A 811 5.75 14.43 -16.72
N LEU A 812 4.66 15.06 -17.14
CA LEU A 812 4.67 16.30 -17.89
C LEU A 812 3.94 17.43 -17.16
N ALA A 813 4.63 18.54 -16.94
CA ALA A 813 4.06 19.81 -16.51
C ALA A 813 4.23 20.88 -17.60
N ASN A 814 3.13 21.31 -18.24
CA ASN A 814 3.15 22.33 -19.29
C ASN A 814 2.45 23.63 -18.87
N ASN A 815 3.20 24.73 -18.86
CA ASN A 815 2.67 26.09 -18.72
C ASN A 815 2.92 26.96 -19.97
N GLY A 816 3.64 26.42 -20.98
CA GLY A 816 4.01 27.09 -22.22
C GLY A 816 3.21 26.62 -23.44
N GLY A 817 3.76 26.85 -24.63
CA GLY A 817 3.21 26.30 -25.88
C GLY A 817 3.91 24.99 -26.24
N LEU A 818 3.16 23.90 -26.34
CA LEU A 818 3.65 22.57 -26.70
C LEU A 818 2.83 22.00 -27.85
N ALA A 819 3.48 21.55 -28.93
CA ALA A 819 2.76 21.09 -30.12
C ALA A 819 2.19 19.66 -29.98
N GLY A 820 2.65 18.85 -29.02
CA GLY A 820 2.10 17.51 -28.77
C GLY A 820 3.03 16.63 -27.94
N VAL A 821 2.47 15.54 -27.41
CA VAL A 821 3.15 14.47 -26.66
C VAL A 821 2.67 13.15 -27.24
N GLN A 822 3.58 12.21 -27.50
CA GLN A 822 3.21 10.92 -28.07
C GLN A 822 4.11 9.78 -27.58
N ASP A 823 3.54 8.82 -26.86
CA ASP A 823 4.25 7.64 -26.37
C ASP A 823 3.81 6.39 -27.13
N GLN A 824 4.76 5.58 -27.61
CA GLN A 824 4.43 4.47 -28.51
C GLN A 824 5.29 3.20 -28.34
N ILE A 825 4.65 2.03 -28.36
CA ILE A 825 5.31 0.72 -28.49
C ILE A 825 4.86 0.06 -29.81
N GLY A 826 5.79 -0.26 -30.74
CA GLY A 826 5.42 -0.92 -32.00
C GLY A 826 6.49 -1.65 -32.83
N TRP A 827 6.05 -2.58 -33.70
CA TRP A 827 6.86 -3.46 -34.60
C TRP A 827 7.72 -4.54 -33.92
N SER A 828 7.13 -5.35 -33.05
CA SER A 828 7.85 -6.33 -32.22
C SER A 828 7.09 -7.66 -32.08
N VAL A 829 7.74 -8.73 -31.62
CA VAL A 829 7.04 -9.91 -31.07
C VAL A 829 7.29 -9.84 -29.58
N VAL A 830 6.25 -9.61 -28.79
CA VAL A 830 6.38 -9.30 -27.36
C VAL A 830 5.51 -10.24 -26.55
N GLN A 831 5.99 -10.77 -25.42
CA GLN A 831 5.07 -11.49 -24.52
C GLN A 831 4.20 -10.47 -23.76
N SER A 832 4.79 -9.39 -23.26
CA SER A 832 4.08 -8.33 -22.52
C SER A 832 4.52 -6.91 -22.94
N ALA A 833 3.57 -6.04 -23.27
CA ALA A 833 3.79 -4.62 -23.54
C ALA A 833 3.03 -3.77 -22.52
N CYS A 834 3.67 -2.72 -21.96
CA CYS A 834 3.00 -1.86 -20.99
C CYS A 834 3.36 -0.37 -21.10
N LEU A 835 2.38 0.51 -20.91
CA LEU A 835 2.58 1.94 -20.62
C LEU A 835 1.96 2.20 -19.26
N ASN A 836 2.75 2.59 -18.28
CA ASN A 836 2.28 2.84 -16.92
C ASN A 836 2.66 4.25 -16.45
N ASP A 837 1.83 4.82 -15.59
CA ASP A 837 2.14 6.03 -14.83
C ASP A 837 2.38 7.26 -15.72
N HIS A 838 1.38 7.65 -16.51
CA HIS A 838 1.41 8.85 -17.36
C HIS A 838 0.67 10.02 -16.68
N TYR A 839 1.44 10.99 -16.16
CA TYR A 839 0.92 12.13 -15.41
C TYR A 839 1.11 13.43 -16.19
N LEU A 840 0.01 14.06 -16.61
CA LEU A 840 0.01 15.35 -17.29
C LEU A 840 -0.68 16.45 -16.46
N ALA A 841 0.01 17.55 -16.23
CA ALA A 841 -0.55 18.81 -15.76
C ALA A 841 -0.39 19.91 -16.82
N ASN A 842 -1.49 20.39 -17.41
CA ASN A 842 -1.49 21.44 -18.43
C ASN A 842 -2.19 22.73 -17.97
N ASN A 843 -1.45 23.84 -17.93
CA ASN A 843 -1.97 25.20 -17.75
C ASN A 843 -1.73 26.09 -18.99
N GLY A 844 -0.98 25.60 -19.98
CA GLY A 844 -0.61 26.30 -21.22
C GLY A 844 -1.43 25.88 -22.44
N GLY A 845 -0.90 26.14 -23.64
CA GLY A 845 -1.46 25.64 -24.89
C GLY A 845 -0.79 24.33 -25.30
N LEU A 846 -1.55 23.25 -25.43
CA LEU A 846 -1.08 21.92 -25.83
C LEU A 846 -1.93 21.39 -26.99
N ALA A 847 -1.30 20.98 -28.09
CA ALA A 847 -2.03 20.52 -29.27
C ALA A 847 -2.52 19.06 -29.20
N GLY A 848 -2.07 18.26 -28.24
CA GLY A 848 -2.62 16.93 -27.98
C GLY A 848 -1.68 16.02 -27.17
N VAL A 849 -2.24 14.94 -26.62
CA VAL A 849 -1.52 13.80 -26.03
C VAL A 849 -2.05 12.51 -26.65
N GLN A 850 -1.14 11.58 -26.94
CA GLN A 850 -1.49 10.34 -27.62
C GLN A 850 -0.60 9.17 -27.20
N ASP A 851 -1.17 8.19 -26.50
CA ASP A 851 -0.45 7.01 -26.02
C ASP A 851 -0.89 5.74 -26.76
N GLN A 852 0.07 4.96 -27.29
CA GLN A 852 -0.25 3.89 -28.24
C GLN A 852 0.57 2.59 -28.09
N ILE A 853 -0.11 1.45 -28.19
CA ILE A 853 0.51 0.13 -28.39
C ILE A 853 0.03 -0.49 -29.71
N GLY A 854 0.92 -0.79 -30.68
CA GLY A 854 0.49 -1.38 -31.96
C GLY A 854 1.56 -1.91 -32.95
N TRP A 855 1.19 -2.94 -33.75
CA TRP A 855 1.95 -3.69 -34.79
C TRP A 855 2.76 -4.94 -34.34
N SER A 856 2.20 -5.81 -33.48
CA SER A 856 2.94 -6.94 -32.85
C SER A 856 2.08 -8.10 -32.32
N VAL A 857 2.47 -9.37 -32.49
CA VAL A 857 1.80 -10.49 -31.77
C VAL A 857 2.16 -10.38 -30.29
N VAL A 858 1.17 -10.15 -29.42
CA VAL A 858 1.38 -9.91 -27.99
C VAL A 858 0.53 -10.85 -27.12
N GLN A 859 1.04 -11.35 -26.00
CA GLN A 859 0.18 -12.09 -25.05
C GLN A 859 -0.63 -11.11 -24.20
N SER A 860 0.00 -10.08 -23.63
CA SER A 860 -0.67 -9.04 -22.83
C SER A 860 -0.20 -7.62 -23.20
N ALA A 861 -1.13 -6.70 -23.43
CA ALA A 861 -0.87 -5.29 -23.70
C ALA A 861 -1.73 -4.40 -22.81
N CYS A 862 -1.13 -3.53 -22.00
CA CYS A 862 -1.89 -2.71 -21.06
C CYS A 862 -1.40 -1.27 -20.94
N LEU A 863 -2.34 -0.33 -20.86
CA LEU A 863 -2.14 1.06 -20.42
C LEU A 863 -2.71 1.19 -19.01
N ASN A 864 -1.92 1.65 -18.05
CA ASN A 864 -2.35 1.83 -16.66
C ASN A 864 -1.98 3.23 -16.15
N ASP A 865 -2.81 3.76 -15.26
CA ASP A 865 -2.50 4.96 -14.46
C ASP A 865 -2.25 6.21 -15.31
N HIS A 866 -3.27 6.67 -16.06
CA HIS A 866 -3.21 7.89 -16.87
C HIS A 866 -3.95 9.04 -16.16
N TYR A 867 -3.19 10.00 -15.64
CA TYR A 867 -3.69 11.12 -14.85
C TYR A 867 -3.52 12.45 -15.58
N LEU A 868 -4.62 13.09 -15.96
CA LEU A 868 -4.63 14.40 -16.60
C LEU A 868 -5.31 15.48 -15.75
N ALA A 869 -4.61 16.57 -15.48
CA ALA A 869 -5.16 17.82 -14.96
C ALA A 869 -5.00 18.96 -15.98
N ASN A 870 -6.11 19.46 -16.54
CA ASN A 870 -6.12 20.53 -17.53
C ASN A 870 -6.82 21.81 -17.02
N ASN A 871 -6.07 22.91 -16.97
CA ASN A 871 -6.59 24.27 -16.75
C ASN A 871 -6.36 25.19 -17.98
N GLY A 872 -5.61 24.72 -18.98
CA GLY A 872 -5.25 25.46 -20.19
C GLY A 872 -6.10 25.09 -21.41
N GLY A 873 -5.57 25.40 -22.61
CA GLY A 873 -6.15 24.95 -23.87
C GLY A 873 -5.49 23.65 -24.32
N LEU A 874 -6.26 22.57 -24.46
CA LEU A 874 -5.81 21.26 -24.91
C LEU A 874 -6.68 20.77 -26.06
N ALA A 875 -6.07 20.41 -27.19
CA ALA A 875 -6.82 19.99 -28.37
C ALA A 875 -7.27 18.52 -28.35
N GLY A 876 -6.79 17.68 -27.43
CA GLY A 876 -7.35 16.34 -27.19
C GLY A 876 -6.40 15.41 -26.43
N VAL A 877 -6.94 14.32 -25.90
CA VAL A 877 -6.21 13.16 -25.36
C VAL A 877 -6.75 11.89 -26.00
N GLN A 878 -5.86 10.97 -26.37
CA GLN A 878 -6.24 9.75 -27.07
C GLN A 878 -5.32 8.57 -26.71
N ASP A 879 -5.88 7.57 -26.02
CA ASP A 879 -5.15 6.37 -25.60
C ASP A 879 -5.62 5.15 -26.40
N GLN A 880 -4.68 4.39 -26.98
CA GLN A 880 -5.02 3.36 -27.97
C GLN A 880 -4.19 2.07 -27.89
N ILE A 881 -4.88 0.94 -28.00
CA ILE A 881 -4.26 -0.39 -28.21
C ILE A 881 -4.79 -0.98 -29.54
N GLY A 882 -3.94 -1.19 -30.56
CA GLY A 882 -4.41 -1.68 -31.87
C GLY A 882 -3.39 -2.03 -32.96
N TRP A 883 -3.75 -2.98 -33.86
CA TRP A 883 -3.08 -3.53 -35.08
C TRP A 883 -2.50 -4.98 -35.05
N SER A 884 -2.86 -5.87 -34.10
CA SER A 884 -2.28 -7.25 -34.05
C SER A 884 -2.90 -8.24 -33.04
N VAL A 885 -2.71 -9.56 -33.20
CA VAL A 885 -3.30 -10.62 -32.32
C VAL A 885 -2.83 -10.47 -30.87
N VAL A 886 -3.76 -10.26 -29.95
CA VAL A 886 -3.50 -10.10 -28.51
C VAL A 886 -4.27 -11.16 -27.70
N GLN A 887 -3.72 -11.75 -26.64
CA GLN A 887 -4.55 -12.59 -25.75
C GLN A 887 -5.37 -11.71 -24.79
N SER A 888 -4.73 -10.76 -24.12
CA SER A 888 -5.37 -9.82 -23.20
C SER A 888 -4.95 -8.36 -23.46
N ALA A 889 -5.92 -7.46 -23.62
CA ALA A 889 -5.71 -6.02 -23.74
C ALA A 889 -6.43 -5.28 -22.60
N CYS A 890 -5.77 -4.32 -21.94
CA CYS A 890 -6.38 -3.57 -20.86
C CYS A 890 -6.03 -2.07 -20.86
N LEU A 891 -6.99 -1.23 -20.47
CA LEU A 891 -6.78 0.19 -20.20
C LEU A 891 -7.43 0.49 -18.85
N ASN A 892 -6.62 0.79 -17.84
CA ASN A 892 -7.07 0.93 -16.46
C ASN A 892 -6.68 2.29 -15.90
N ASP A 893 -7.48 2.78 -14.95
CA ASP A 893 -7.14 3.94 -14.11
C ASP A 893 -6.92 5.23 -14.92
N HIS A 894 -7.93 5.66 -15.68
CA HIS A 894 -7.91 6.93 -16.41
C HIS A 894 -8.58 8.04 -15.59
N TYR A 895 -7.81 9.01 -15.11
CA TYR A 895 -8.29 10.10 -14.26
C TYR A 895 -8.13 11.45 -14.93
N LEU A 896 -9.24 12.11 -15.25
CA LEU A 896 -9.25 13.43 -15.86
C LEU A 896 -9.93 14.49 -14.97
N ALA A 897 -9.22 15.58 -14.70
CA ALA A 897 -9.76 16.80 -14.12
C ALA A 897 -9.61 17.97 -15.11
N ASN A 898 -10.73 18.50 -15.63
CA ASN A 898 -10.74 19.61 -16.61
C ASN A 898 -11.43 20.86 -16.06
N ASN A 899 -10.69 21.96 -15.97
CA ASN A 899 -11.21 23.32 -15.73
C ASN A 899 -10.99 24.26 -16.92
N GLY A 900 -10.24 23.82 -17.93
CA GLY A 900 -9.89 24.59 -19.14
C GLY A 900 -10.75 24.25 -20.36
N GLY A 901 -10.25 24.62 -21.55
CA GLY A 901 -10.85 24.21 -22.82
C GLY A 901 -10.20 22.92 -23.31
N LEU A 902 -10.97 21.85 -23.48
CA LEU A 902 -10.51 20.54 -23.96
C LEU A 902 -11.38 20.08 -25.14
N ALA A 903 -10.78 19.75 -26.28
CA ALA A 903 -11.56 19.38 -27.46
C ALA A 903 -12.10 17.94 -27.41
N GLY A 904 -11.55 17.05 -26.57
CA GLY A 904 -12.11 15.72 -26.35
C GLY A 904 -11.14 14.76 -25.66
N VAL A 905 -11.67 13.66 -25.14
CA VAL A 905 -10.93 12.48 -24.64
C VAL A 905 -11.47 11.25 -25.33
N GLN A 906 -10.58 10.34 -25.72
CA GLN A 906 -10.97 9.14 -26.44
C GLN A 906 -10.05 7.95 -26.15
N ASP A 907 -10.59 6.94 -25.47
CA ASP A 907 -9.85 5.71 -25.11
C ASP A 907 -10.33 4.52 -25.93
N GLN A 908 -9.41 3.80 -26.58
CA GLN A 908 -9.77 2.81 -27.59
C GLN A 908 -8.95 1.52 -27.57
N ILE A 909 -9.63 0.38 -27.70
CA ILE A 909 -9.02 -0.93 -28.02
C ILE A 909 -9.57 -1.44 -29.37
N GLY A 910 -8.74 -1.59 -30.42
CA GLY A 910 -9.24 -2.01 -31.75
C GLY A 910 -8.26 -2.31 -32.89
N TRP A 911 -8.66 -3.21 -33.82
CA TRP A 911 -8.02 -3.75 -35.07
C TRP A 911 -7.46 -5.21 -35.09
N SER A 912 -7.86 -6.13 -34.20
CA SER A 912 -7.30 -7.51 -34.18
C SER A 912 -7.94 -8.56 -33.25
N VAL A 913 -7.76 -9.87 -33.50
CA VAL A 913 -8.32 -10.96 -32.66
C VAL A 913 -7.81 -10.84 -31.20
N VAL A 914 -8.74 -10.68 -30.25
CA VAL A 914 -8.44 -10.59 -28.80
C VAL A 914 -9.20 -11.67 -28.02
N GLN A 915 -8.60 -12.30 -27.01
CA GLN A 915 -9.38 -13.18 -26.12
C GLN A 915 -10.17 -12.35 -25.10
N SER A 916 -9.52 -11.41 -24.41
CA SER A 916 -10.15 -10.50 -23.44
C SER A 916 -9.70 -9.04 -23.63
N ALA A 917 -10.64 -8.10 -23.68
CA ALA A 917 -10.38 -6.67 -23.78
C ALA A 917 -11.21 -5.90 -22.75
N CYS A 918 -10.59 -5.09 -21.90
CA CYS A 918 -11.31 -4.36 -20.85
C CYS A 918 -10.82 -2.93 -20.64
N LEU A 919 -11.75 -2.00 -20.46
CA LEU A 919 -11.53 -0.64 -19.95
C LEU A 919 -12.10 -0.58 -18.53
N ASN A 920 -11.29 -0.17 -17.55
CA ASN A 920 -11.72 -0.09 -16.16
C ASN A 920 -11.34 1.26 -15.55
N ASP A 921 -12.12 1.73 -14.58
CA ASP A 921 -11.77 2.83 -13.68
C ASP A 921 -11.54 4.16 -14.42
N HIS A 922 -12.58 4.65 -15.11
CA HIS A 922 -12.54 5.95 -15.80
C HIS A 922 -13.22 7.04 -14.96
N TYR A 923 -12.44 7.98 -14.45
CA TYR A 923 -12.91 9.05 -13.57
C TYR A 923 -12.74 10.42 -14.22
N LEU A 924 -13.84 11.12 -14.47
CA LEU A 924 -13.84 12.44 -15.08
C LEU A 924 -14.55 13.49 -14.20
N ALA A 925 -13.83 14.57 -13.89
CA ALA A 925 -14.37 15.78 -13.29
C ALA A 925 -14.23 16.98 -14.25
N ASN A 926 -15.34 17.51 -14.75
CA ASN A 926 -15.37 18.64 -15.68
C ASN A 926 -16.04 19.88 -15.09
N ASN A 927 -15.30 20.98 -14.97
CA ASN A 927 -15.82 22.33 -14.68
C ASN A 927 -15.62 23.30 -15.85
N GLY A 928 -14.86 22.90 -16.88
CA GLY A 928 -14.54 23.70 -18.06
C GLY A 928 -15.41 23.41 -19.28
N GLY A 929 -14.93 23.80 -20.46
CA GLY A 929 -15.54 23.43 -21.74
C GLY A 929 -14.88 22.17 -22.28
N LEU A 930 -15.67 21.11 -22.49
CA LEU A 930 -15.22 19.83 -23.02
C LEU A 930 -16.10 19.40 -24.21
N ALA A 931 -15.51 19.12 -25.36
CA ALA A 931 -16.29 18.80 -26.56
C ALA A 931 -16.81 17.34 -26.60
N GLY A 932 -16.29 16.42 -25.79
CA GLY A 932 -16.81 15.07 -25.66
C GLY A 932 -15.87 14.10 -24.98
N VAL A 933 -16.41 12.96 -24.55
CA VAL A 933 -15.70 11.83 -23.95
C VAL A 933 -16.21 10.58 -24.63
N GLN A 934 -15.32 9.69 -25.05
CA GLN A 934 -15.70 8.54 -25.83
C GLN A 934 -14.79 7.33 -25.60
N ASP A 935 -15.32 6.29 -24.96
CA ASP A 935 -14.59 5.07 -24.65
C ASP A 935 -15.08 3.92 -25.53
N GLN A 936 -14.15 3.21 -26.19
CA GLN A 936 -14.51 2.26 -27.25
C GLN A 936 -13.71 0.97 -27.27
N ILE A 937 -14.41 -0.16 -27.46
CA ILE A 937 -13.80 -1.45 -27.82
C ILE A 937 -14.36 -1.92 -29.18
N GLY A 938 -13.55 -2.01 -30.25
CA GLY A 938 -14.08 -2.45 -31.58
C GLY A 938 -13.11 -2.65 -32.75
N TRP A 939 -13.53 -3.49 -33.73
CA TRP A 939 -12.93 -3.93 -35.04
C TRP A 939 -12.38 -5.38 -35.17
N SER A 940 -12.82 -6.38 -34.38
CA SER A 940 -12.30 -7.77 -34.43
C SER A 940 -12.95 -8.84 -33.51
N VAL A 941 -12.73 -10.15 -33.76
CA VAL A 941 -13.28 -11.26 -32.93
C VAL A 941 -12.76 -11.18 -31.49
N VAL A 942 -13.67 -11.05 -30.52
CA VAL A 942 -13.37 -10.96 -29.08
C VAL A 942 -14.09 -12.08 -28.32
N GLN A 943 -13.45 -12.78 -27.38
CA GLN A 943 -14.19 -13.71 -26.50
C GLN A 943 -14.96 -12.93 -25.42
N SER A 944 -14.28 -12.03 -24.70
CA SER A 944 -14.89 -11.19 -23.66
C SER A 944 -14.47 -9.72 -23.78
N ALA A 945 -15.43 -8.81 -23.77
CA ALA A 945 -15.23 -7.36 -23.77
C ALA A 945 -15.91 -6.74 -22.54
N CYS A 946 -15.24 -5.84 -21.82
CA CYS A 946 -15.83 -5.17 -20.66
C CYS A 946 -15.48 -3.67 -20.56
N LEU A 947 -16.44 -2.85 -20.16
CA LEU A 947 -16.25 -1.47 -19.71
C LEU A 947 -16.83 -1.38 -18.29
N ASN A 948 -16.01 -1.07 -17.30
CA ASN A 948 -16.42 -1.02 -15.90
C ASN A 948 -16.02 0.31 -15.26
N ASP A 949 -16.80 0.74 -14.26
CA ASP A 949 -16.43 1.80 -13.34
C ASP A 949 -16.19 3.15 -14.02
N HIS A 950 -17.21 3.67 -14.71
CA HIS A 950 -17.16 4.99 -15.35
C HIS A 950 -17.85 6.05 -14.47
N TYR A 951 -17.08 6.97 -13.91
CA TYR A 951 -17.55 7.99 -12.98
C TYR A 951 -17.36 9.39 -13.56
N LEU A 952 -18.47 10.09 -13.83
CA LEU A 952 -18.45 11.43 -14.39
C LEU A 952 -19.16 12.45 -13.49
N ALA A 953 -18.44 13.51 -13.13
CA ALA A 953 -18.98 14.70 -12.49
C ALA A 953 -18.83 15.94 -13.40
N ASN A 954 -19.95 16.48 -13.88
CA ASN A 954 -19.97 17.64 -14.78
C ASN A 954 -20.66 18.87 -14.14
N ASN A 955 -19.91 19.96 -13.98
CA ASN A 955 -20.43 21.29 -13.64
C ASN A 955 -20.25 22.31 -14.79
N GLY A 956 -19.51 21.94 -15.84
CA GLY A 956 -19.18 22.78 -17.00
C GLY A 956 -20.07 22.52 -18.22
N GLY A 957 -19.60 22.97 -19.39
CA GLY A 957 -20.23 22.65 -20.67
C GLY A 957 -19.59 21.40 -21.27
N LEU A 958 -20.38 20.35 -21.50
CA LEU A 958 -19.93 19.08 -22.08
C LEU A 958 -20.82 18.71 -23.27
N ALA A 959 -20.23 18.46 -24.44
CA ALA A 959 -21.03 18.19 -25.65
C ALA A 959 -21.56 16.75 -25.73
N GLY A 960 -21.02 15.79 -24.95
CA GLY A 960 -21.57 14.45 -24.85
C GLY A 960 -20.62 13.45 -24.22
N VAL A 961 -21.16 12.31 -23.81
CA VAL A 961 -20.46 11.15 -23.25
C VAL A 961 -20.97 9.93 -23.99
N GLN A 962 -20.07 9.06 -24.45
CA GLN A 962 -20.45 7.94 -25.30
C GLN A 962 -19.56 6.73 -25.11
N ASP A 963 -20.09 5.68 -24.47
CA ASP A 963 -19.36 4.45 -24.19
C ASP A 963 -19.84 3.32 -25.10
N GLN A 964 -18.92 2.64 -25.80
CA GLN A 964 -19.29 1.74 -26.88
C GLN A 964 -18.48 0.44 -26.94
N ILE A 965 -19.18 -0.67 -27.14
CA ILE A 965 -18.59 -1.96 -27.52
C ILE A 965 -19.14 -2.40 -28.89
N GLY A 966 -18.32 -2.45 -29.96
CA GLY A 966 -18.64 -3.25 -31.15
C GLY A 966 -18.07 -2.83 -32.53
N TRP A 967 -17.70 -3.86 -33.34
CA TRP A 967 -17.77 -4.01 -34.83
C TRP A 967 -17.47 -5.49 -35.28
N SER A 968 -17.84 -6.52 -34.48
CA SER A 968 -17.37 -7.93 -34.69
C SER A 968 -17.92 -8.98 -33.68
N VAL A 969 -17.74 -10.30 -33.94
CA VAL A 969 -18.27 -11.43 -33.17
C VAL A 969 -17.74 -11.45 -31.73
N VAL A 970 -18.64 -11.39 -30.74
CA VAL A 970 -18.30 -11.39 -29.31
C VAL A 970 -19.00 -12.55 -28.58
N GLN A 971 -18.32 -13.27 -27.67
CA GLN A 971 -19.03 -14.23 -26.81
C GLN A 971 -19.76 -13.50 -25.68
N SER A 972 -19.08 -12.63 -24.93
CA SER A 972 -19.68 -11.83 -23.84
C SER A 972 -19.22 -10.37 -23.90
N ALA A 973 -20.16 -9.43 -23.80
CA ALA A 973 -19.93 -7.99 -23.74
C ALA A 973 -20.71 -7.37 -22.57
N CYS A 974 -20.04 -6.65 -21.67
CA CYS A 974 -20.69 -6.00 -20.54
C CYS A 974 -20.25 -4.54 -20.37
N LEU A 975 -21.20 -3.67 -20.05
CA LEU A 975 -20.97 -2.34 -19.49
C LEU A 975 -21.49 -2.36 -18.05
N ASN A 976 -20.68 -2.00 -17.07
CA ASN A 976 -21.07 -2.00 -15.66
C ASN A 976 -20.68 -0.69 -14.97
N ASP A 977 -21.47 -0.30 -13.97
CA ASP A 977 -21.10 0.74 -13.01
C ASP A 977 -20.84 2.12 -13.65
N HIS A 978 -21.87 2.66 -14.33
CA HIS A 978 -21.82 4.01 -14.92
C HIS A 978 -22.51 5.03 -14.03
N TYR A 979 -21.72 5.90 -13.40
CA TYR A 979 -22.18 6.91 -12.45
C TYR A 979 -21.99 8.32 -13.00
N LEU A 980 -23.08 9.03 -13.23
CA LEU A 980 -23.07 10.39 -13.75
C LEU A 980 -23.77 11.39 -12.82
N ALA A 981 -23.04 12.44 -12.42
CA ALA A 981 -23.58 13.61 -11.73
C ALA A 981 -23.44 14.86 -12.61
N ASN A 982 -24.56 15.42 -13.08
CA ASN A 982 -24.58 16.62 -13.92
C ASN A 982 -25.26 17.82 -13.24
N ASN A 983 -24.52 18.91 -13.05
CA ASN A 983 -25.04 20.23 -12.66
C ASN A 983 -24.88 21.27 -13.77
N GLY A 984 -24.13 20.95 -14.83
CA GLY A 984 -23.83 21.82 -15.97
C GLY A 984 -24.73 21.60 -17.19
N GLY A 985 -24.28 22.10 -18.35
CA GLY A 985 -24.92 21.82 -19.63
C GLY A 985 -24.30 20.60 -20.28
N LEU A 986 -25.09 19.56 -20.54
CA LEU A 986 -24.67 18.30 -21.17
C LEU A 986 -25.56 17.98 -22.37
N ALA A 987 -24.98 17.78 -23.55
CA ALA A 987 -25.78 17.54 -24.76
C ALA A 987 -26.32 16.11 -24.88
N GLY A 988 -25.79 15.14 -24.15
CA GLY A 988 -26.33 13.78 -24.09
C GLY A 988 -25.38 12.77 -23.48
N VAL A 989 -25.93 11.63 -23.09
CA VAL A 989 -25.22 10.44 -22.58
C VAL A 989 -25.74 9.25 -23.36
N GLN A 990 -24.84 8.42 -23.87
CA GLN A 990 -25.24 7.34 -24.75
C GLN A 990 -24.32 6.11 -24.63
N ASP A 991 -24.86 5.03 -24.08
CA ASP A 991 -24.11 3.81 -23.82
C ASP A 991 -24.61 2.67 -24.71
N GLN A 992 -23.70 2.02 -25.43
CA GLN A 992 -24.07 1.15 -26.54
C GLN A 992 -23.26 -0.14 -26.65
N ILE A 993 -23.97 -1.24 -26.89
CA ILE A 993 -23.37 -2.51 -27.32
C ILE A 993 -23.91 -2.90 -28.71
N GLY A 994 -23.05 -2.88 -29.75
CA GLY A 994 -23.16 -3.79 -30.91
C GLY A 994 -23.03 -3.26 -32.35
N TRP A 995 -22.57 -4.18 -33.24
CA TRP A 995 -22.76 -4.27 -34.72
C TRP A 995 -22.53 -5.71 -35.29
N SER A 996 -22.60 -6.82 -34.51
CA SER A 996 -22.63 -8.23 -35.01
C SER A 996 -22.96 -9.28 -33.91
N VAL A 997 -22.84 -10.60 -34.19
CA VAL A 997 -23.31 -11.75 -33.37
C VAL A 997 -22.72 -11.75 -31.95
N VAL A 998 -23.59 -11.72 -30.92
CA VAL A 998 -23.21 -11.78 -29.50
C VAL A 998 -23.88 -12.97 -28.79
N GLN A 999 -23.17 -13.72 -27.95
CA GLN A 999 -23.85 -14.72 -27.10
C GLN A 999 -24.55 -14.03 -25.91
N SER A 1000 -23.84 -13.19 -25.14
CA SER A 1000 -24.42 -12.44 -24.02
C SER A 1000 -23.98 -10.97 -24.04
N ALA A 1001 -24.94 -10.05 -23.92
CA ALA A 1001 -24.72 -8.61 -23.83
C ALA A 1001 -25.47 -8.03 -22.63
N CYS A 1002 -24.80 -7.27 -21.77
CA CYS A 1002 -25.45 -6.67 -20.60
C CYS A 1002 -24.97 -5.24 -20.31
N LEU A 1003 -25.90 -4.36 -19.90
CA LEU A 1003 -25.60 -3.08 -19.26
C LEU A 1003 -26.18 -3.15 -17.85
N ASN A 1004 -25.35 -2.90 -16.84
CA ASN A 1004 -25.75 -2.97 -15.43
C ASN A 1004 -25.35 -1.70 -14.70
N ASP A 1005 -26.11 -1.34 -13.67
CA ASP A 1005 -25.71 -0.35 -12.67
C ASP A 1005 -25.45 1.05 -13.27
N HIS A 1006 -26.49 1.63 -13.87
CA HIS A 1006 -26.46 2.97 -14.45
C HIS A 1006 -27.14 3.99 -13.52
N TYR A 1007 -26.35 4.88 -12.94
CA TYR A 1007 -26.82 5.84 -11.95
C TYR A 1007 -26.61 7.27 -12.45
N LEU A 1008 -27.71 7.99 -12.69
CA LEU A 1008 -27.68 9.37 -13.17
C LEU A 1008 -28.39 10.32 -12.20
N ALA A 1009 -27.65 11.35 -11.76
CA ALA A 1009 -28.18 12.49 -11.01
C ALA A 1009 -28.04 13.79 -11.84
N ASN A 1010 -29.16 14.35 -12.29
CA ASN A 1010 -29.18 15.58 -13.10
C ASN A 1010 -29.87 16.76 -12.37
N ASN A 1011 -29.13 17.83 -12.14
CA ASN A 1011 -29.65 19.14 -11.70
C ASN A 1011 -29.50 20.22 -12.78
N GLY A 1012 -28.76 19.93 -13.86
CA GLY A 1012 -28.47 20.84 -14.97
C GLY A 1012 -29.39 20.66 -16.18
N GLY A 1013 -28.97 21.21 -17.32
CA GLY A 1013 -29.63 20.98 -18.61
C GLY A 1013 -29.02 19.77 -19.31
N LEU A 1014 -29.82 18.75 -19.60
CA LEU A 1014 -29.41 17.52 -20.28
C LEU A 1014 -30.31 17.25 -21.48
N ALA A 1015 -29.73 17.09 -22.68
CA ALA A 1015 -30.53 16.90 -23.89
C ALA A 1015 -31.07 15.46 -24.07
N GLY A 1016 -30.54 14.46 -23.37
CA GLY A 1016 -31.09 13.12 -23.35
C GLY A 1016 -30.14 12.08 -22.77
N VAL A 1017 -30.70 10.93 -22.41
CA VAL A 1017 -29.99 9.72 -21.94
C VAL A 1017 -30.51 8.56 -22.77
N GLN A 1018 -29.60 7.72 -23.27
CA GLN A 1018 -29.98 6.65 -24.18
C GLN A 1018 -29.07 5.43 -24.08
N ASP A 1019 -29.60 4.34 -23.52
CA ASP A 1019 -28.88 3.07 -23.36
C ASP A 1019 -29.38 2.03 -24.35
N GLN A 1020 -28.47 1.40 -25.11
CA GLN A 1020 -28.84 0.56 -26.26
C GLN A 1020 -28.05 -0.75 -26.39
N ILE A 1021 -28.78 -1.83 -26.65
CA ILE A 1021 -28.22 -3.13 -27.07
C ILE A 1021 -28.70 -3.52 -28.48
N GLY A 1022 -27.80 -3.44 -29.47
CA GLY A 1022 -27.78 -4.31 -30.67
C GLY A 1022 -28.24 -3.78 -32.04
N TRP A 1023 -27.67 -4.39 -33.10
CA TRP A 1023 -28.10 -4.39 -34.53
C TRP A 1023 -28.03 -5.80 -35.21
N SER A 1024 -27.90 -6.92 -34.46
CA SER A 1024 -27.85 -8.30 -35.02
C SER A 1024 -28.11 -9.42 -33.96
N VAL A 1025 -27.89 -10.71 -34.27
CA VAL A 1025 -28.31 -11.92 -33.48
C VAL A 1025 -27.68 -11.96 -32.07
N VAL A 1026 -28.52 -12.01 -31.03
CA VAL A 1026 -28.09 -12.11 -29.62
C VAL A 1026 -28.72 -13.34 -28.96
N GLN A 1027 -27.99 -14.13 -28.16
CA GLN A 1027 -28.65 -15.18 -27.35
C GLN A 1027 -29.32 -14.56 -26.13
N SER A 1028 -28.60 -13.78 -25.31
CA SER A 1028 -29.14 -13.09 -24.14
C SER A 1028 -28.73 -11.62 -24.10
N ALA A 1029 -29.69 -10.71 -23.91
CA ALA A 1029 -29.49 -9.28 -23.73
C ALA A 1029 -30.14 -8.83 -22.41
N CYS A 1030 -29.43 -8.06 -21.58
CA CYS A 1030 -29.96 -7.57 -20.32
C CYS A 1030 -29.63 -6.08 -20.07
N LEU A 1031 -30.60 -5.30 -19.60
CA LEU A 1031 -30.38 -3.99 -19.02
C LEU A 1031 -30.91 -4.03 -17.58
N ASN A 1032 -30.05 -3.84 -16.59
CA ASN A 1032 -30.41 -3.94 -15.19
C ASN A 1032 -30.01 -2.69 -14.42
N ASP A 1033 -30.78 -2.34 -13.40
CA ASP A 1033 -30.40 -1.36 -12.37
C ASP A 1033 -30.12 0.04 -12.95
N HIS A 1034 -31.12 0.63 -13.64
CA HIS A 1034 -31.05 1.99 -14.17
C HIS A 1034 -31.78 2.97 -13.24
N TYR A 1035 -31.00 3.80 -12.55
CA TYR A 1035 -31.46 4.75 -11.54
C TYR A 1035 -31.26 6.19 -12.01
N LEU A 1036 -32.33 6.93 -12.19
CA LEU A 1036 -32.31 8.32 -12.62
C LEU A 1036 -33.00 9.25 -11.62
N ALA A 1037 -32.26 10.24 -11.13
CA ALA A 1037 -32.78 11.35 -10.35
C ALA A 1037 -32.63 12.67 -11.12
N ASN A 1038 -33.75 13.27 -11.55
CA ASN A 1038 -33.77 14.53 -12.31
C ASN A 1038 -34.46 15.67 -11.53
N ASN A 1039 -33.73 16.75 -11.27
CA ASN A 1039 -34.25 18.03 -10.79
C ASN A 1039 -34.13 19.15 -11.84
N GLY A 1040 -33.39 18.91 -12.93
CA GLY A 1040 -33.12 19.85 -14.01
C GLY A 1040 -34.05 19.70 -15.22
N GLY A 1041 -33.66 20.32 -16.34
CA GLY A 1041 -34.35 20.12 -17.62
C GLY A 1041 -33.75 18.93 -18.37
N LEU A 1042 -34.57 17.93 -18.70
CA LEU A 1042 -34.17 16.72 -19.41
C LEU A 1042 -35.08 16.50 -20.64
N ALA A 1043 -34.50 16.38 -21.84
CA ALA A 1043 -35.32 16.24 -23.05
C ALA A 1043 -35.88 14.81 -23.25
N GLY A 1044 -35.31 13.79 -22.63
CA GLY A 1044 -35.87 12.44 -22.64
C GLY A 1044 -34.92 11.38 -22.08
N VAL A 1045 -35.49 10.22 -21.76
CA VAL A 1045 -34.78 9.00 -21.33
C VAL A 1045 -35.29 7.87 -22.21
N GLN A 1046 -34.38 7.07 -22.76
CA GLN A 1046 -34.75 6.04 -23.71
C GLN A 1046 -33.85 4.80 -23.66
N ASP A 1047 -34.39 3.69 -23.18
CA ASP A 1047 -33.66 2.42 -23.08
C ASP A 1047 -34.17 1.42 -24.13
N GLN A 1048 -33.25 0.80 -24.89
CA GLN A 1048 -33.62 -0.03 -26.04
C GLN A 1048 -32.84 -1.35 -26.17
N ILE A 1049 -33.57 -2.43 -26.46
CA ILE A 1049 -32.98 -3.75 -26.78
C ILE A 1049 -33.49 -4.28 -28.15
N GLY A 1050 -32.58 -4.35 -29.14
CA GLY A 1050 -32.55 -5.31 -30.26
C GLY A 1050 -33.36 -5.02 -31.55
N TRP A 1051 -32.75 -5.29 -32.74
CA TRP A 1051 -33.36 -5.15 -34.08
C TRP A 1051 -33.53 -6.45 -34.93
N SER A 1052 -33.02 -7.64 -34.57
CA SER A 1052 -32.97 -8.84 -35.49
C SER A 1052 -33.41 -10.24 -34.99
N VAL A 1053 -32.73 -10.88 -34.02
CA VAL A 1053 -33.12 -12.18 -33.42
C VAL A 1053 -32.56 -12.25 -32.00
N VAL A 1054 -33.41 -12.45 -30.99
CA VAL A 1054 -33.00 -12.57 -29.59
C VAL A 1054 -33.59 -13.83 -28.95
N GLN A 1055 -32.82 -14.64 -28.22
CA GLN A 1055 -33.45 -15.72 -27.42
C GLN A 1055 -34.08 -15.12 -26.15
N SER A 1056 -33.36 -14.32 -25.38
CA SER A 1056 -33.88 -13.64 -24.19
C SER A 1056 -33.45 -12.17 -24.13
N ALA A 1057 -34.40 -11.25 -23.95
CA ALA A 1057 -34.17 -9.83 -23.73
C ALA A 1057 -34.94 -9.38 -22.49
N CYS A 1058 -34.27 -8.75 -21.53
CA CYS A 1058 -34.92 -8.27 -20.32
C CYS A 1058 -34.41 -6.89 -19.89
N LEU A 1059 -35.35 -6.03 -19.50
CA LEU A 1059 -35.11 -4.76 -18.83
C LEU A 1059 -35.62 -4.93 -17.39
N ASN A 1060 -34.74 -4.77 -16.39
CA ASN A 1060 -35.08 -4.96 -14.98
C ASN A 1060 -34.69 -3.72 -14.18
N ASP A 1061 -35.46 -3.40 -13.15
CA ASP A 1061 -35.09 -2.43 -12.12
C ASP A 1061 -34.83 -1.01 -12.69
N HIS A 1062 -35.84 -0.45 -13.36
CA HIS A 1062 -35.79 0.92 -13.89
C HIS A 1062 -36.46 1.90 -12.91
N TYR A 1063 -35.66 2.72 -12.24
CA TYR A 1063 -36.10 3.67 -11.22
C TYR A 1063 -35.88 5.11 -11.65
N LEU A 1064 -36.97 5.88 -11.78
CA LEU A 1064 -36.92 7.28 -12.16
C LEU A 1064 -37.63 8.18 -11.14
N ALA A 1065 -36.89 9.14 -10.59
CA ALA A 1065 -37.40 10.22 -9.76
C ALA A 1065 -37.24 11.57 -10.47
N ASN A 1066 -38.35 12.19 -10.87
CA ASN A 1066 -38.36 13.49 -11.57
C ASN A 1066 -39.05 14.59 -10.77
N ASN A 1067 -38.32 15.67 -10.47
CA ASN A 1067 -38.86 16.93 -9.95
C ASN A 1067 -38.76 18.08 -10.96
N GLY A 1068 -38.03 17.88 -12.06
CA GLY A 1068 -37.80 18.87 -13.11
C GLY A 1068 -38.73 18.73 -14.33
N GLY A 1069 -38.38 19.40 -15.42
CA GLY A 1069 -39.09 19.25 -16.70
C GLY A 1069 -38.52 18.08 -17.49
N LEU A 1070 -39.36 17.10 -17.86
CA LEU A 1070 -38.97 15.91 -18.62
C LEU A 1070 -39.88 15.73 -19.84
N ALA A 1071 -39.30 15.67 -21.05
CA ALA A 1071 -40.09 15.56 -22.27
C ALA A 1071 -40.60 14.14 -22.59
N GLY A 1072 -40.09 13.10 -21.93
CA GLY A 1072 -40.63 11.75 -22.04
C GLY A 1072 -39.70 10.68 -21.49
N VAL A 1073 -40.28 9.52 -21.20
CA VAL A 1073 -39.59 8.27 -20.81
C VAL A 1073 -40.08 7.19 -21.75
N GLN A 1074 -39.18 6.42 -22.33
CA GLN A 1074 -39.54 5.42 -23.33
C GLN A 1074 -38.63 4.19 -23.32
N ASP A 1075 -39.17 3.05 -22.88
CA ASP A 1075 -38.44 1.78 -22.85
C ASP A 1075 -38.96 0.83 -23.94
N GLN A 1076 -38.04 0.25 -24.74
CA GLN A 1076 -38.41 -0.55 -25.92
C GLN A 1076 -37.64 -1.86 -26.05
N ILE A 1077 -38.36 -2.97 -26.30
CA ILE A 1077 -37.78 -4.29 -26.59
C ILE A 1077 -38.28 -4.86 -27.93
N GLY A 1078 -37.36 -5.07 -28.89
CA GLY A 1078 -37.45 -6.06 -29.98
C GLY A 1078 -38.25 -5.70 -31.25
N TRP A 1079 -37.58 -5.74 -32.42
CA TRP A 1079 -38.21 -5.49 -33.74
C TRP A 1079 -38.57 -6.74 -34.61
N SER A 1080 -38.12 -7.97 -34.31
CA SER A 1080 -38.05 -9.07 -35.33
C SER A 1080 -38.34 -10.54 -34.89
N VAL A 1081 -37.57 -11.18 -34.00
CA VAL A 1081 -37.92 -12.51 -33.42
C VAL A 1081 -37.37 -12.61 -32.00
N VAL A 1082 -38.22 -12.83 -31.01
CA VAL A 1082 -37.81 -12.97 -29.60
C VAL A 1082 -38.38 -14.25 -28.99
N GLN A 1083 -37.59 -15.11 -28.33
CA GLN A 1083 -38.19 -16.22 -27.57
C GLN A 1083 -38.82 -15.70 -26.28
N SER A 1084 -38.08 -14.94 -25.47
CA SER A 1084 -38.60 -14.33 -24.25
C SER A 1084 -38.20 -12.85 -24.13
N ALA A 1085 -39.18 -11.98 -23.92
CA ALA A 1085 -39.00 -10.57 -23.61
C ALA A 1085 -39.59 -10.25 -22.24
N CYS A 1086 -38.87 -9.50 -21.40
CA CYS A 1086 -39.41 -9.05 -20.12
C CYS A 1086 -39.06 -7.59 -19.80
N LEU A 1087 -40.00 -6.89 -19.18
CA LEU A 1087 -39.80 -5.58 -18.54
C LEU A 1087 -40.34 -5.71 -17.13
N ASN A 1088 -39.45 -5.66 -16.14
CA ASN A 1088 -39.79 -5.88 -14.73
C ASN A 1088 -39.40 -4.67 -13.90
N ASP A 1089 -40.18 -4.39 -12.85
CA ASP A 1089 -39.83 -3.45 -11.80
C ASP A 1089 -39.57 -2.02 -12.33
N HIS A 1090 -40.57 -1.46 -13.03
CA HIS A 1090 -40.51 -0.09 -13.55
C HIS A 1090 -41.16 0.89 -12.55
N TYR A 1091 -40.34 1.70 -11.90
CA TYR A 1091 -40.76 2.62 -10.85
C TYR A 1091 -40.54 4.08 -11.27
N LEU A 1092 -41.62 4.83 -11.42
CA LEU A 1092 -41.58 6.25 -11.78
C LEU A 1092 -42.29 7.12 -10.73
N ALA A 1093 -41.53 8.05 -10.13
CA ALA A 1093 -42.04 9.09 -9.25
C ALA A 1093 -41.86 10.47 -9.91
N ASN A 1094 -42.95 11.13 -10.29
CA ASN A 1094 -42.94 12.43 -10.94
C ASN A 1094 -43.65 13.52 -10.12
N ASN A 1095 -42.94 14.60 -9.79
CA ASN A 1095 -43.49 15.83 -9.21
C ASN A 1095 -43.43 17.02 -10.20
N GLY A 1096 -42.69 16.88 -11.31
CA GLY A 1096 -42.49 17.90 -12.32
C GLY A 1096 -43.42 17.77 -13.54
N GLY A 1097 -43.15 18.52 -14.61
CA GLY A 1097 -43.89 18.38 -15.87
C GLY A 1097 -43.32 17.22 -16.70
N LEU A 1098 -44.18 16.26 -17.06
CA LEU A 1098 -43.82 15.09 -17.86
C LEU A 1098 -44.73 14.97 -19.09
N ALA A 1099 -44.14 14.99 -20.30
CA ALA A 1099 -44.95 14.93 -21.52
C ALA A 1099 -45.44 13.52 -21.89
N GLY A 1100 -44.88 12.44 -21.32
CA GLY A 1100 -45.46 11.10 -21.45
C GLY A 1100 -44.53 9.99 -20.96
N VAL A 1101 -45.10 8.81 -20.72
CA VAL A 1101 -44.41 7.56 -20.41
C VAL A 1101 -44.90 6.51 -21.40
N GLN A 1102 -43.98 5.77 -22.01
CA GLN A 1102 -44.33 4.81 -23.05
C GLN A 1102 -43.43 3.57 -23.05
N ASP A 1103 -43.97 2.43 -22.63
CA ASP A 1103 -43.23 1.17 -22.58
C ASP A 1103 -43.74 0.21 -23.68
N GLN A 1104 -42.84 -0.35 -24.48
CA GLN A 1104 -43.20 -1.16 -25.66
C GLN A 1104 -42.42 -2.48 -25.79
N ILE A 1105 -43.12 -3.58 -26.03
CA ILE A 1105 -42.54 -4.90 -26.31
C ILE A 1105 -43.06 -5.50 -27.64
N GLY A 1106 -42.17 -5.75 -28.60
CA GLY A 1106 -42.32 -6.72 -29.69
C GLY A 1106 -43.10 -6.28 -30.95
N TRP A 1107 -42.41 -6.22 -32.11
CA TRP A 1107 -43.01 -5.86 -33.41
C TRP A 1107 -43.43 -7.03 -34.33
N SER A 1108 -43.12 -8.29 -33.98
CA SER A 1108 -43.08 -9.39 -34.98
C SER A 1108 -43.43 -10.77 -34.40
N VAL A 1109 -42.48 -11.64 -34.02
CA VAL A 1109 -42.77 -12.98 -33.47
C VAL A 1109 -42.18 -13.12 -32.06
N VAL A 1110 -43.04 -13.34 -31.05
CA VAL A 1110 -42.61 -13.52 -29.66
C VAL A 1110 -43.17 -14.81 -29.05
N GLN A 1111 -42.38 -15.66 -28.40
CA GLN A 1111 -42.96 -16.79 -27.65
C GLN A 1111 -43.56 -16.31 -26.32
N SER A 1112 -42.82 -15.54 -25.52
CA SER A 1112 -43.30 -14.96 -24.27
C SER A 1112 -42.91 -13.49 -24.15
N ALA A 1113 -43.88 -12.61 -23.89
CA ALA A 1113 -43.65 -11.19 -23.59
C ALA A 1113 -44.41 -10.81 -22.31
N CYS A 1114 -43.71 -10.26 -21.33
CA CYS A 1114 -44.32 -9.86 -20.07
C CYS A 1114 -43.80 -8.51 -19.58
N LEU A 1115 -44.72 -7.66 -19.15
CA LEU A 1115 -44.44 -6.45 -18.41
C LEU A 1115 -45.02 -6.63 -17.02
N ASN A 1116 -44.16 -6.60 -16.01
CA ASN A 1116 -44.50 -6.85 -14.61
C ASN A 1116 -44.13 -5.64 -13.77
N ASP A 1117 -44.93 -5.37 -12.73
CA ASP A 1117 -44.55 -4.45 -11.66
C ASP A 1117 -44.26 -3.02 -12.17
N HIS A 1118 -45.25 -2.41 -12.84
CA HIS A 1118 -45.18 -1.02 -13.30
C HIS A 1118 -45.86 -0.09 -12.29
N TYR A 1119 -45.07 0.73 -11.61
CA TYR A 1119 -45.52 1.63 -10.55
C TYR A 1119 -45.25 3.09 -10.95
N LEU A 1120 -46.32 3.85 -11.14
CA LEU A 1120 -46.25 5.26 -11.48
C LEU A 1120 -46.96 6.12 -10.43
N ALA A 1121 -46.20 6.99 -9.77
CA ALA A 1121 -46.70 8.02 -8.86
C ALA A 1121 -46.50 9.42 -9.45
N ASN A 1122 -47.57 10.09 -9.82
CA ASN A 1122 -47.54 11.42 -10.43
C ASN A 1122 -48.27 12.49 -9.60
N ASN A 1123 -47.57 13.56 -9.25
CA ASN A 1123 -48.15 14.76 -8.63
C ASN A 1123 -48.13 15.99 -9.56
N GLY A 1124 -47.41 15.91 -10.70
CA GLY A 1124 -47.27 16.97 -11.69
C GLY A 1124 -48.20 16.83 -12.90
N GLY A 1125 -47.99 17.64 -13.95
CA GLY A 1125 -48.76 17.49 -15.20
C GLY A 1125 -48.21 16.36 -16.05
N LEU A 1126 -49.06 15.42 -16.47
CA LEU A 1126 -48.71 14.25 -17.28
C LEU A 1126 -49.60 14.17 -18.53
N ALA A 1127 -49.00 14.20 -19.73
CA ALA A 1127 -49.81 14.18 -20.96
C ALA A 1127 -50.37 12.79 -21.28
N GLY A 1128 -49.75 11.70 -20.82
CA GLY A 1128 -50.33 10.35 -20.92
C GLY A 1128 -49.37 9.24 -20.53
N VAL A 1129 -49.93 8.05 -20.32
CA VAL A 1129 -49.21 6.79 -20.05
C VAL A 1129 -49.70 5.76 -21.08
N GLN A 1130 -48.77 5.05 -21.70
CA GLN A 1130 -49.10 4.10 -22.76
C GLN A 1130 -48.19 2.87 -22.75
N ASP A 1131 -48.74 1.73 -22.35
CA ASP A 1131 -48.01 0.45 -22.32
C ASP A 1131 -48.53 -0.48 -23.43
N GLN A 1132 -47.63 -1.02 -24.25
CA GLN A 1132 -48.00 -1.80 -25.45
C GLN A 1132 -47.20 -3.10 -25.62
N ILE A 1133 -47.90 -4.21 -25.88
CA ILE A 1133 -47.30 -5.51 -26.21
C ILE A 1133 -47.83 -6.07 -27.54
N GLY A 1134 -46.93 -6.28 -28.52
CA GLY A 1134 -47.10 -7.19 -29.66
C GLY A 1134 -47.82 -6.66 -30.91
N TRP A 1135 -47.16 -6.74 -32.09
CA TRP A 1135 -47.74 -6.38 -33.40
C TRP A 1135 -48.08 -7.56 -34.35
N SER A 1136 -47.46 -8.76 -34.25
CA SER A 1136 -47.76 -9.90 -35.18
C SER A 1136 -48.23 -11.25 -34.56
N VAL A 1137 -47.34 -12.04 -33.97
CA VAL A 1137 -47.63 -13.39 -33.45
C VAL A 1137 -47.02 -13.57 -32.06
N VAL A 1138 -47.85 -13.76 -31.03
CA VAL A 1138 -47.37 -13.98 -29.64
C VAL A 1138 -47.95 -15.27 -29.04
N GLN A 1139 -47.13 -16.19 -28.49
CA GLN A 1139 -47.70 -17.37 -27.82
C GLN A 1139 -48.29 -16.98 -26.44
N SER A 1140 -47.55 -16.25 -25.63
CA SER A 1140 -47.99 -15.75 -24.32
C SER A 1140 -47.64 -14.28 -24.14
N ALA A 1141 -48.63 -13.44 -23.82
CA ALA A 1141 -48.45 -12.04 -23.46
C ALA A 1141 -49.04 -11.77 -22.08
N CYS A 1142 -48.32 -11.06 -21.21
CA CYS A 1142 -48.83 -10.66 -19.90
C CYS A 1142 -48.50 -9.20 -19.56
N LEU A 1143 -49.48 -8.52 -18.95
CA LEU A 1143 -49.32 -7.25 -18.26
C LEU A 1143 -49.82 -7.48 -16.83
N ASN A 1144 -48.92 -7.46 -15.86
CA ASN A 1144 -49.21 -7.76 -14.46
C ASN A 1144 -48.86 -6.56 -13.58
N ASP A 1145 -49.66 -6.32 -12.55
CA ASP A 1145 -49.32 -5.40 -11.46
C ASP A 1145 -49.01 -3.98 -11.94
N HIS A 1146 -49.97 -3.36 -12.65
CA HIS A 1146 -49.88 -1.98 -13.10
C HIS A 1146 -50.58 -1.03 -12.11
N TYR A 1147 -49.79 -0.24 -11.40
CA TYR A 1147 -50.23 0.67 -10.35
C TYR A 1147 -49.96 2.13 -10.74
N LEU A 1148 -51.03 2.89 -10.95
CA LEU A 1148 -50.95 4.31 -11.27
C LEU A 1148 -51.66 5.15 -10.20
N ALA A 1149 -50.88 5.99 -9.50
CA ALA A 1149 -51.38 6.97 -8.56
C ALA A 1149 -51.14 8.39 -9.10
N ASN A 1150 -52.21 9.10 -9.47
CA ASN A 1150 -52.13 10.44 -10.04
C ASN A 1150 -52.89 11.48 -9.20
N ASN A 1151 -52.21 12.56 -8.81
CA ASN A 1151 -52.80 13.73 -8.15
C ASN A 1151 -52.81 14.98 -9.06
N GLY A 1152 -52.11 14.96 -10.20
CA GLY A 1152 -52.03 16.06 -11.16
C GLY A 1152 -52.97 15.92 -12.36
N GLY A 1153 -52.83 16.76 -13.39
CA GLY A 1153 -53.61 16.64 -14.63
C GLY A 1153 -53.09 15.51 -15.51
N LEU A 1154 -53.96 14.60 -15.95
CA LEU A 1154 -53.63 13.44 -16.78
C LEU A 1154 -54.51 13.38 -18.02
N ALA A 1155 -53.92 13.47 -19.22
CA ALA A 1155 -54.72 13.47 -20.45
C ALA A 1155 -55.28 12.07 -20.80
N GLY A 1156 -54.60 10.98 -20.44
CA GLY A 1156 -55.17 9.64 -20.56
C GLY A 1156 -54.20 8.51 -20.22
N VAL A 1157 -54.75 7.30 -20.06
CA VAL A 1157 -54.01 6.04 -19.82
C VAL A 1157 -54.48 5.02 -20.86
N GLN A 1158 -53.55 4.34 -21.50
CA GLN A 1158 -53.85 3.41 -22.60
C GLN A 1158 -52.95 2.16 -22.56
N ASP A 1159 -53.49 1.04 -22.08
CA ASP A 1159 -52.79 -0.24 -22.00
C ASP A 1159 -53.30 -1.21 -23.07
N GLN A 1160 -52.40 -1.77 -23.89
CA GLN A 1160 -52.79 -2.57 -25.05
C GLN A 1160 -51.97 -3.85 -25.26
N ILE A 1161 -52.66 -4.95 -25.55
CA ILE A 1161 -52.05 -6.23 -25.97
C ILE A 1161 -52.60 -6.65 -27.36
N GLY A 1162 -51.72 -6.71 -28.37
CA GLY A 1162 -51.89 -7.43 -29.64
C GLY A 1162 -52.51 -6.69 -30.86
N TRP A 1163 -52.10 -7.11 -32.08
CA TRP A 1163 -52.71 -6.71 -33.38
C TRP A 1163 -53.05 -7.86 -34.36
N SER A 1164 -52.56 -9.11 -34.19
CA SER A 1164 -52.90 -10.23 -35.13
C SER A 1164 -53.21 -11.63 -34.54
N VAL A 1165 -52.24 -12.43 -34.06
CA VAL A 1165 -52.50 -13.82 -33.57
C VAL A 1165 -51.89 -14.09 -32.20
N VAL A 1166 -52.71 -14.51 -31.22
CA VAL A 1166 -52.21 -14.89 -29.88
C VAL A 1166 -52.83 -16.15 -29.30
N GLN A 1167 -52.00 -17.01 -28.68
CA GLN A 1167 -52.51 -18.19 -27.97
C GLN A 1167 -53.05 -17.82 -26.57
N SER A 1168 -52.34 -17.02 -25.79
CA SER A 1168 -52.78 -16.55 -24.47
C SER A 1168 -52.37 -15.10 -24.20
N ALA A 1169 -53.32 -14.24 -23.81
CA ALA A 1169 -53.05 -12.87 -23.36
C ALA A 1169 -53.77 -12.59 -22.04
N CYS A 1170 -53.06 -12.00 -21.09
CA CYS A 1170 -53.62 -11.68 -19.78
C CYS A 1170 -53.24 -10.28 -19.33
N LEU A 1171 -54.25 -9.53 -18.90
CA LEU A 1171 -54.11 -8.29 -18.17
C LEU A 1171 -54.58 -8.55 -16.73
N ASN A 1172 -53.65 -8.48 -15.78
CA ASN A 1172 -53.86 -8.79 -14.38
C ASN A 1172 -53.56 -7.55 -13.52
N ASP A 1173 -54.40 -7.30 -12.52
CA ASP A 1173 -54.11 -6.37 -11.42
C ASP A 1173 -53.77 -4.95 -11.89
N HIS A 1174 -54.77 -4.26 -12.44
CA HIS A 1174 -54.65 -2.88 -12.89
C HIS A 1174 -55.34 -1.92 -11.89
N TYR A 1175 -54.52 -1.11 -11.21
CA TYR A 1175 -54.95 -0.20 -10.15
C TYR A 1175 -54.69 1.25 -10.54
N LEU A 1176 -55.76 2.01 -10.79
CA LEU A 1176 -55.68 3.44 -11.09
C LEU A 1176 -56.38 4.26 -9.99
N ALA A 1177 -55.59 5.03 -9.26
CA ALA A 1177 -56.06 6.03 -8.30
C ALA A 1177 -55.80 7.43 -8.84
N ASN A 1178 -56.85 8.17 -9.19
CA ASN A 1178 -56.76 9.52 -9.76
C ASN A 1178 -57.53 10.55 -8.94
N ASN A 1179 -56.85 11.60 -8.48
CA ASN A 1179 -57.45 12.75 -7.79
C ASN A 1179 -57.50 14.02 -8.67
N GLY A 1180 -56.85 14.03 -9.83
CA GLY A 1180 -56.83 15.16 -10.76
C GLY A 1180 -57.80 15.03 -11.95
N GLY A 1181 -57.69 15.90 -12.96
CA GLY A 1181 -58.52 15.78 -14.18
C GLY A 1181 -58.02 14.67 -15.10
N LEU A 1182 -58.93 13.79 -15.55
CA LEU A 1182 -58.62 12.62 -16.40
C LEU A 1182 -59.51 12.59 -17.64
N ALA A 1183 -58.91 12.69 -18.83
CA ALA A 1183 -59.70 12.72 -20.08
C ALA A 1183 -60.22 11.32 -20.49
N GLY A 1184 -59.51 10.24 -20.19
CA GLY A 1184 -60.01 8.88 -20.39
C GLY A 1184 -59.04 7.76 -20.01
N VAL A 1185 -59.57 6.55 -19.87
CA VAL A 1185 -58.83 5.30 -19.60
C VAL A 1185 -59.28 4.26 -20.62
N GLN A 1186 -58.31 3.60 -21.27
CA GLN A 1186 -58.56 2.64 -22.34
C GLN A 1186 -57.69 1.38 -22.19
N ASP A 1187 -58.28 0.32 -21.65
CA ASP A 1187 -57.63 -0.98 -21.47
C ASP A 1187 -58.17 -1.96 -22.51
N GLN A 1188 -57.31 -2.43 -23.41
CA GLN A 1188 -57.74 -3.20 -24.59
C GLN A 1188 -56.89 -4.43 -24.88
N ILE A 1189 -57.60 -5.53 -25.16
CA ILE A 1189 -57.04 -6.74 -25.76
C ILE A 1189 -57.77 -6.92 -27.11
N GLY A 1190 -57.08 -6.72 -28.26
CA GLY A 1190 -57.70 -6.61 -29.59
C GLY A 1190 -57.07 -7.51 -30.67
N TRP A 1191 -57.88 -8.07 -31.60
CA TRP A 1191 -57.48 -9.29 -32.35
C TRP A 1191 -57.98 -9.48 -33.79
N SER A 1192 -57.30 -10.40 -34.50
CA SER A 1192 -57.85 -11.22 -35.60
C SER A 1192 -57.98 -12.73 -35.28
N VAL A 1193 -57.18 -13.34 -34.37
CA VAL A 1193 -57.37 -14.73 -33.83
C VAL A 1193 -56.83 -14.88 -32.39
N VAL A 1194 -57.62 -15.44 -31.45
CA VAL A 1194 -57.24 -15.71 -30.03
C VAL A 1194 -57.69 -17.07 -29.56
N GLN A 1195 -56.84 -17.78 -28.81
CA GLN A 1195 -57.24 -19.03 -28.15
C GLN A 1195 -57.69 -18.81 -26.68
N SER A 1196 -57.01 -17.97 -25.90
CA SER A 1196 -57.35 -17.61 -24.52
C SER A 1196 -57.06 -16.13 -24.25
N ALA A 1197 -57.95 -15.46 -23.51
CA ALA A 1197 -57.72 -14.11 -23.01
C ALA A 1197 -58.26 -13.96 -21.58
N CYS A 1198 -57.55 -13.22 -20.72
CA CYS A 1198 -58.02 -12.85 -19.39
C CYS A 1198 -57.89 -11.34 -19.13
N LEU A 1199 -58.89 -10.81 -18.44
CA LEU A 1199 -58.96 -9.44 -17.95
C LEU A 1199 -59.42 -9.56 -16.50
N ASN A 1200 -58.48 -9.52 -15.58
CA ASN A 1200 -58.69 -9.72 -14.15
C ASN A 1200 -58.63 -8.37 -13.42
N ASP A 1201 -59.22 -8.26 -12.24
CA ASP A 1201 -59.05 -7.18 -11.25
C ASP A 1201 -58.63 -5.80 -11.79
N HIS A 1202 -59.62 -5.04 -12.30
CA HIS A 1202 -59.46 -3.62 -12.66
C HIS A 1202 -60.10 -2.74 -11.59
N TYR A 1203 -59.28 -1.93 -10.92
CA TYR A 1203 -59.72 -1.00 -9.89
C TYR A 1203 -59.46 0.44 -10.33
N LEU A 1204 -60.55 1.20 -10.54
CA LEU A 1204 -60.49 2.64 -10.81
C LEU A 1204 -61.10 3.41 -9.65
N ALA A 1205 -60.27 4.19 -8.95
CA ALA A 1205 -60.68 5.16 -7.95
C ALA A 1205 -60.42 6.57 -8.49
N ASN A 1206 -61.47 7.23 -9.01
CA ASN A 1206 -61.35 8.58 -9.56
C ASN A 1206 -62.19 9.61 -8.76
N ASN A 1207 -61.51 10.60 -8.17
CA ASN A 1207 -62.14 11.70 -7.44
C ASN A 1207 -62.20 13.02 -8.25
N GLY A 1208 -61.65 13.05 -9.47
CA GLY A 1208 -61.67 14.20 -10.38
C GLY A 1208 -62.66 14.08 -11.54
N GLY A 1209 -62.65 15.04 -12.47
CA GLY A 1209 -63.51 15.01 -13.68
C GLY A 1209 -63.06 13.93 -14.67
N LEU A 1210 -64.00 13.11 -15.15
CA LEU A 1210 -63.77 11.98 -16.07
C LEU A 1210 -64.66 12.06 -17.30
N ALA A 1211 -64.08 12.08 -18.50
CA ALA A 1211 -64.86 12.22 -19.74
C ALA A 1211 -65.35 10.88 -20.34
N GLY A 1212 -64.68 9.75 -20.05
CA GLY A 1212 -65.12 8.42 -20.46
C GLY A 1212 -64.18 7.28 -20.01
N VAL A 1213 -64.71 6.06 -19.89
CA VAL A 1213 -63.95 4.83 -19.59
C VAL A 1213 -64.36 3.77 -20.60
N GLN A 1214 -63.38 3.11 -21.23
CA GLN A 1214 -63.63 2.04 -22.18
C GLN A 1214 -62.72 0.83 -21.89
N ALA A 1215 -63.30 -0.20 -21.26
CA ALA A 1215 -62.70 -1.52 -21.15
C ALA A 1215 -63.43 -2.46 -22.12
N SER A 1216 -62.70 -3.09 -23.05
CA SER A 1216 -63.32 -3.99 -24.03
C SER A 1216 -62.46 -5.20 -24.35
N ARG A 1217 -63.08 -6.38 -24.23
CA ARG A 1217 -62.61 -7.66 -24.79
C ARG A 1217 -63.31 -7.84 -26.13
N LYS A 1218 -62.61 -7.65 -27.26
CA LYS A 1218 -63.20 -7.78 -28.60
C LYS A 1218 -62.80 -9.08 -29.27
#